data_AF-A0A7X5HZH6-F1
#
_entry.id   AF-A0A7X5HZH6-F1
#
_cell.length_a   1.000
_cell.length_b   1.000
_cell.length_c   1.000
_cell.angle_alpha   90.00
_cell.angle_beta   90.00
_cell.angle_gamma   90.00
#
_symmetry.space_group_name_H-M   'P 1'
#
loop_
_entity.id
_entity.type
_entity.pdbx_description
1 polymer ?
#
loop_
_entity_poly.entity_id
_entity_poly.type
_entity_poly.pdbx_seq_one_letter_code
_entity_poly.pdbx_strand_id
1 'polypeptide(L)'
;MSHRFRKIATALIAAAITLQSTGFAAIQREVEFIDLSQHWSKSILMRLNGYGVMNGYTDGTIRPDSRVSAAEFLTMIVKTLGFNAEAGEGYWATPYIQKAVELQLVEPNEYSDYDAAITRSQAAKIAANALSDTNVADEEAVKAKIYDYAEIEEEYKPYVLVAYDKKIVNGNHENSFEPGRLITRAEAGVITGRLIDKNGGIKAPIDGSGSNGNGSGNVTASAKLYVAPNGNDSNDGSEGSPFATVQKAKDTIKSMNASNSLPEGGVTVYLRGGTYYMEEGMTFTKEDSGKEGSLITYTAYPGEDVTISGQIPLEKSWFKAADDDAKKVMLDKNAADKVLMVDLKEHGITDYGEMSTRGYHYFNKGRYAQAELIVNDENQTLARYPNEGTISVPTDNVDAASFGFKYTDDRVSKWKDAKDGYIVGTISINYENNTYPIEKIDTSKKLLTIKEGRINTYYTNGWFFGENLLEELDSVGEYYIDRENGKLYYYAPSDFTSGNYDVGLSTLKTPVFNFNGAEYISVSNITMKGGRGYAILGTSAGYKIPSFREWMVDIRGADVNGDNFKKGSGSSVYIADLDKYTDSQVFPGHVWDGFVDEGDGVNNIEIKNCNIFNFGSGAIVMNGTGVHIDNNHIRNIGGTALYLRGGDLETLTPSDNEIMNNNIHRVGYLQRAYVPAIAMHGVGIHVAYNDLYDAPHCIFNYHGNEHIIEYNKIHDAVKECLDMDAIYTRNEYMPQWRGNIIRNNYIYNLGIYPVGEYKKQLNVSGIRTDNYGHGLQIYNNVFANIGSDNANNVIGVTAQGNRNMLKGNIFVDCSATFLGWNSYAPGATWDMTKQEEKERVELAEKYAANPIFAEKYPELATFKDEYYKSVATNEFDENLVVNIKFKLSQANGTVNPQGTRGAPELIKGSNNYVSSSDPGFVDYANGNYELKADSEVFKKIPGFQNVDMSKMGNNAPVGPVK
;
A
#
# COMPACT_ATOMS: atom_id res chain seq x y z
N MET A 1 10.61 15.47 -22.23
CA MET A 1 9.67 14.71 -23.07
C MET A 1 8.93 15.68 -23.98
N SER A 2 9.20 15.60 -25.28
CA SER A 2 8.62 16.42 -26.34
C SER A 2 7.17 16.02 -26.64
N HIS A 3 6.35 16.96 -27.11
CA HIS A 3 5.05 16.72 -27.80
C HIS A 3 3.82 16.31 -26.98
N ARG A 4 3.84 16.37 -25.64
CA ARG A 4 2.73 15.87 -24.80
C ARG A 4 1.44 16.71 -24.68
N PHE A 5 1.31 17.89 -25.31
CA PHE A 5 0.10 18.74 -25.12
C PHE A 5 -0.53 19.33 -26.39
N ARG A 6 -0.12 18.91 -27.60
CA ARG A 6 -0.56 19.58 -28.85
C ARG A 6 -1.64 18.87 -29.69
N LYS A 7 -2.23 17.75 -29.25
CA LYS A 7 -3.17 16.98 -30.11
C LYS A 7 -4.53 16.57 -29.53
N ILE A 8 -5.00 17.14 -28.41
CA ILE A 8 -6.41 16.98 -27.99
C ILE A 8 -7.04 18.35 -27.74
N ALA A 9 -6.99 19.18 -28.78
CA ALA A 9 -7.79 20.41 -28.91
C ALA A 9 -8.46 20.49 -30.30
N THR A 10 -8.55 19.37 -31.05
CA THR A 10 -9.05 19.41 -32.44
C THR A 10 -9.80 18.13 -32.85
N ALA A 11 -10.73 17.67 -32.00
CA ALA A 11 -11.70 16.63 -32.38
C ALA A 11 -13.03 16.76 -31.62
N LEU A 12 -13.56 17.98 -31.41
CA LEU A 12 -14.92 18.19 -30.91
C LEU A 12 -15.58 19.43 -31.55
N ILE A 13 -15.56 19.50 -32.89
CA ILE A 13 -16.47 20.39 -33.64
C ILE A 13 -16.98 19.60 -34.85
N ALA A 14 -18.07 18.85 -34.67
CA ALA A 14 -19.13 18.59 -35.67
C ALA A 14 -20.03 17.43 -35.20
N ALA A 15 -20.91 17.70 -34.24
CA ALA A 15 -22.18 16.99 -34.12
C ALA A 15 -23.25 18.04 -33.79
N ALA A 16 -23.80 18.61 -34.85
CA ALA A 16 -24.90 19.56 -34.76
C ALA A 16 -26.16 18.83 -34.26
N ILE A 17 -26.61 19.27 -33.09
CA ILE A 17 -28.01 19.49 -32.69
C ILE A 17 -29.05 18.75 -33.56
N THR A 18 -29.61 17.68 -33.01
CA THR A 18 -31.05 17.42 -33.16
C THR A 18 -31.61 17.23 -31.75
N LEU A 19 -32.17 18.32 -31.20
CA LEU A 19 -33.00 18.24 -29.99
C LEU A 19 -34.22 17.36 -30.30
N GLN A 20 -34.29 16.20 -29.70
CA GLN A 20 -35.57 15.58 -29.36
C GLN A 20 -35.70 15.61 -27.84
N SER A 21 -36.71 16.33 -27.39
CA SER A 21 -37.12 16.44 -26.00
C SER A 21 -37.62 15.08 -25.49
N THR A 22 -36.85 14.45 -24.62
CA THR A 22 -37.36 13.45 -23.67
C THR A 22 -36.94 13.89 -22.27
N GLY A 23 -37.91 13.90 -21.35
CA GLY A 23 -37.83 14.60 -20.08
C GLY A 23 -36.68 14.13 -19.19
N PHE A 24 -35.95 15.10 -18.63
CA PHE A 24 -35.08 14.87 -17.49
C PHE A 24 -35.93 14.37 -16.32
N ALA A 25 -35.71 13.13 -15.90
CA ALA A 25 -35.95 12.76 -14.51
C ALA A 25 -34.93 13.57 -13.68
N ALA A 26 -35.41 14.26 -12.66
CA ALA A 26 -34.57 15.03 -11.76
C ALA A 26 -33.53 14.11 -11.11
N ILE A 27 -32.25 14.40 -11.31
CA ILE A 27 -31.17 13.85 -10.50
C ILE A 27 -31.41 14.38 -9.08
N GLN A 28 -31.82 13.49 -8.18
CA GLN A 28 -31.93 13.82 -6.76
C GLN A 28 -30.51 14.06 -6.23
N ARG A 29 -30.20 15.31 -5.89
CA ARG A 29 -28.99 15.71 -5.18
C ARG A 29 -28.95 14.96 -3.84
N GLU A 30 -27.84 14.31 -3.51
CA GLU A 30 -27.59 13.79 -2.17
C GLU A 30 -27.84 14.90 -1.14
N VAL A 31 -28.61 14.59 -0.10
CA VAL A 31 -28.97 15.56 0.93
C VAL A 31 -27.74 15.82 1.80
N GLU A 32 -26.97 16.84 1.47
CA GLU A 32 -25.88 17.31 2.33
C GLU A 32 -26.43 18.26 3.40
N PHE A 33 -26.25 17.90 4.68
CA PHE A 33 -26.68 18.74 5.80
C PHE A 33 -25.70 19.90 6.03
N ILE A 34 -26.24 21.12 6.14
CA ILE A 34 -25.43 22.35 6.19
C ILE A 34 -24.48 22.41 7.40
N ASP A 35 -24.85 21.75 8.50
CA ASP A 35 -24.13 21.71 9.77
C ASP A 35 -23.17 20.51 9.90
N LEU A 36 -23.00 19.72 8.83
CA LEU A 36 -22.03 18.62 8.78
C LEU A 36 -20.78 18.90 7.96
N SER A 37 -20.75 19.96 7.14
CA SER A 37 -19.70 20.20 6.13
C SER A 37 -18.25 20.11 6.64
N GLN A 38 -18.01 20.43 7.92
CA GLN A 38 -16.72 20.36 8.62
C GLN A 38 -16.79 19.67 9.99
N HIS A 39 -17.89 18.96 10.29
CA HIS A 39 -18.09 18.34 11.59
C HIS A 39 -17.40 16.96 11.66
N TRP A 40 -16.73 16.64 12.78
CA TRP A 40 -15.98 15.39 12.94
C TRP A 40 -16.84 14.13 12.75
N SER A 41 -18.15 14.25 13.00
CA SER A 41 -19.11 13.15 12.84
C SER A 41 -19.77 13.09 11.45
N LYS A 42 -19.30 13.87 10.46
CA LYS A 42 -19.88 13.91 9.10
C LYS A 42 -20.05 12.52 8.52
N SER A 43 -18.96 11.76 8.44
CA SER A 43 -18.96 10.41 7.86
C SER A 43 -19.97 9.50 8.57
N ILE A 44 -19.93 9.44 9.90
CA ILE A 44 -20.80 8.51 10.63
C ILE A 44 -22.29 8.92 10.57
N LEU A 45 -22.61 10.20 10.66
CA LEU A 45 -24.01 10.65 10.61
C LEU A 45 -24.59 10.59 9.19
N MET A 46 -23.77 10.83 8.16
CA MET A 46 -24.18 10.59 6.77
C MET A 46 -24.40 9.09 6.51
N ARG A 47 -23.54 8.21 7.04
CA ARG A 47 -23.71 6.75 6.98
C ARG A 47 -25.04 6.31 7.62
N LEU A 48 -25.32 6.77 8.84
CA LEU A 48 -26.58 6.44 9.53
C LEU A 48 -27.81 7.05 8.86
N ASN A 49 -27.66 8.20 8.20
CA ASN A 49 -28.73 8.79 7.41
C ASN A 49 -29.00 7.99 6.13
N GLY A 50 -27.95 7.56 5.43
CA GLY A 50 -28.06 6.66 4.27
C GLY A 50 -28.75 5.34 4.63
N TYR A 51 -28.49 4.83 5.84
CA TYR A 51 -29.18 3.66 6.38
C TYR A 51 -30.62 3.89 6.86
N GLY A 52 -31.14 5.11 6.82
CA GLY A 52 -32.47 5.45 7.33
C GLY A 52 -32.61 5.32 8.86
N VAL A 53 -31.50 5.11 9.58
CA VAL A 53 -31.43 4.97 11.03
C VAL A 53 -31.72 6.30 11.73
N MET A 54 -31.29 7.40 11.11
CA MET A 54 -31.62 8.75 11.56
C MET A 54 -31.90 9.68 10.37
N ASN A 55 -32.70 10.70 10.59
CA ASN A 55 -33.00 11.73 9.60
C ASN A 55 -32.52 13.09 10.09
N GLY A 56 -32.20 13.97 9.15
CA GLY A 56 -32.08 15.40 9.44
C GLY A 56 -33.45 16.08 9.54
N TYR A 57 -33.41 17.36 9.87
CA TYR A 57 -34.56 18.22 10.05
C TYR A 57 -34.93 18.91 8.73
N THR A 58 -36.16 19.40 8.66
CA THR A 58 -36.71 20.07 7.46
C THR A 58 -36.00 21.38 7.11
N ASP A 59 -35.19 21.92 8.02
CA ASP A 59 -34.35 23.10 7.83
C ASP A 59 -32.99 22.79 7.18
N GLY A 60 -32.73 21.53 6.82
CA GLY A 60 -31.49 21.10 6.18
C GLY A 60 -30.33 20.82 7.15
N THR A 61 -30.60 20.73 8.45
CA THR A 61 -29.61 20.39 9.49
C THR A 61 -29.77 18.94 9.98
N ILE A 62 -28.74 18.36 10.61
CA ILE A 62 -28.87 17.09 11.37
C ILE A 62 -28.63 17.26 12.87
N ARG A 63 -28.13 18.44 13.26
CA ARG A 63 -27.86 18.92 14.63
C ARG A 63 -26.93 18.00 15.42
N PRO A 64 -25.67 17.79 14.96
CA PRO A 64 -24.76 16.82 15.56
C PRO A 64 -24.45 17.10 17.04
N ASP A 65 -24.40 18.36 17.46
CA ASP A 65 -24.08 18.78 18.83
C ASP A 65 -25.29 18.86 19.77
N SER A 66 -26.51 18.68 19.26
CA SER A 66 -27.72 18.64 20.09
C SER A 66 -27.74 17.39 20.95
N ARG A 67 -28.28 17.50 22.17
CA ARG A 67 -28.52 16.33 23.04
C ARG A 67 -29.56 15.41 22.41
N VAL A 68 -29.35 14.11 22.52
CA VAL A 68 -30.27 13.09 22.00
C VAL A 68 -31.20 12.59 23.12
N SER A 69 -32.50 12.48 22.82
CA SER A 69 -33.49 11.96 23.78
C SER A 69 -33.48 10.43 23.88
N ALA A 70 -34.10 9.88 24.91
CA ALA A 70 -34.29 8.43 25.05
C ALA A 70 -35.08 7.86 23.87
N ALA A 71 -36.16 8.54 23.47
CA ALA A 71 -36.95 8.18 22.29
C ALA A 71 -36.13 8.17 21.00
N GLU A 72 -35.30 9.19 20.77
CA GLU A 72 -34.44 9.26 19.58
C GLU A 72 -33.40 8.15 19.56
N PHE A 73 -32.70 7.93 20.67
CA PHE A 73 -31.66 6.89 20.73
C PHE A 73 -32.24 5.49 20.62
N LEU A 74 -33.36 5.19 21.30
CA LEU A 74 -34.05 3.91 21.14
C LEU A 74 -34.52 3.69 19.70
N THR A 75 -35.03 4.73 19.04
CA THR A 75 -35.39 4.66 17.62
C THR A 75 -34.18 4.31 16.77
N MET A 76 -33.02 4.96 17.00
CA MET A 76 -31.79 4.63 16.27
C MET A 76 -31.41 3.15 16.45
N ILE A 77 -31.33 2.68 17.69
CA ILE A 77 -30.90 1.30 18.01
C ILE A 77 -31.88 0.27 17.46
N VAL A 78 -33.18 0.46 17.67
CA VAL A 78 -34.22 -0.45 17.18
C VAL A 78 -34.24 -0.52 15.64
N LYS A 79 -33.97 0.59 14.95
CA LYS A 79 -33.79 0.60 13.49
C LYS A 79 -32.56 -0.17 13.04
N THR A 80 -31.44 -0.10 13.77
CA THR A 80 -30.26 -0.95 13.46
C THR A 80 -30.54 -2.44 13.64
N LEU A 81 -31.47 -2.79 14.52
CA LEU A 81 -31.95 -4.15 14.74
C LEU A 81 -33.06 -4.55 13.76
N GLY A 82 -33.32 -3.73 12.75
CA GLY A 82 -34.22 -4.06 11.65
C GLY A 82 -35.68 -3.82 11.98
N PHE A 83 -36.04 -2.87 12.82
CA PHE A 83 -37.45 -2.50 12.97
C PHE A 83 -37.70 -1.07 12.50
N ASN A 84 -38.61 -0.94 11.54
CA ASN A 84 -39.13 0.34 11.06
C ASN A 84 -40.64 0.38 11.27
N ALA A 85 -41.15 1.52 11.72
CA ALA A 85 -42.57 1.78 11.86
C ALA A 85 -42.93 3.13 11.26
N GLU A 86 -44.09 3.18 10.60
CA GLU A 86 -44.69 4.45 10.20
C GLU A 86 -45.20 5.20 11.44
N ALA A 87 -45.13 6.53 11.41
CA ALA A 87 -45.65 7.36 12.48
C ALA A 87 -47.20 7.26 12.50
N GLY A 88 -47.75 6.56 13.49
CA GLY A 88 -49.19 6.46 13.70
C GLY A 88 -49.80 7.65 14.45
N GLU A 89 -51.09 7.59 14.75
CA GLU A 89 -51.75 8.58 15.63
C GLU A 89 -51.24 8.44 17.07
N GLY A 90 -50.68 9.51 17.65
CA GLY A 90 -50.16 9.55 19.02
C GLY A 90 -48.70 10.02 19.11
N TYR A 91 -48.02 9.66 20.18
CA TYR A 91 -46.60 10.00 20.36
C TYR A 91 -45.74 9.21 19.37
N TRP A 92 -44.94 9.90 18.55
CA TRP A 92 -44.27 9.36 17.36
C TRP A 92 -43.31 8.18 17.64
N ALA A 93 -42.68 8.16 18.82
CA ALA A 93 -41.72 7.13 19.20
C ALA A 93 -42.37 5.91 19.86
N THR A 94 -43.69 5.93 20.10
CA THR A 94 -44.43 4.82 20.74
C THR A 94 -44.11 3.44 20.13
N PRO A 95 -44.14 3.22 18.79
CA PRO A 95 -43.84 1.90 18.23
C PRO A 95 -42.38 1.48 18.46
N TYR A 96 -41.44 2.42 18.43
CA TYR A 96 -40.02 2.14 18.67
C TYR A 96 -39.74 1.84 20.15
N ILE A 97 -40.42 2.52 21.08
CA ILE A 97 -40.34 2.26 22.52
C ILE A 97 -40.94 0.89 22.84
N GLN A 98 -42.12 0.58 22.30
CA GLN A 98 -42.73 -0.75 22.46
C GLN A 98 -41.79 -1.84 21.94
N LYS A 99 -41.17 -1.62 20.77
CA LYS A 99 -40.22 -2.57 20.23
C LYS A 99 -38.96 -2.71 21.06
N ALA A 100 -38.44 -1.62 21.61
CA ALA A 100 -37.30 -1.65 22.51
C ALA A 100 -37.60 -2.46 23.77
N VAL A 101 -38.82 -2.37 24.31
CA VAL A 101 -39.28 -3.21 25.44
C VAL A 101 -39.40 -4.68 25.03
N GLU A 102 -39.97 -4.99 23.87
CA GLU A 102 -40.04 -6.36 23.34
C GLU A 102 -38.66 -7.00 23.15
N LEU A 103 -37.69 -6.21 22.70
CA LEU A 103 -36.30 -6.61 22.49
C LEU A 103 -35.47 -6.57 23.78
N GLN A 104 -36.08 -6.23 24.93
CA GLN A 104 -35.41 -6.14 26.22
C GLN A 104 -34.23 -5.16 26.22
N LEU A 105 -34.28 -4.13 25.38
CA LEU A 105 -33.30 -3.04 25.40
C LEU A 105 -33.50 -2.14 26.64
N VAL A 106 -34.77 -1.99 27.04
CA VAL A 106 -35.24 -1.22 28.20
C VAL A 106 -36.43 -1.93 28.85
N GLU A 107 -36.67 -1.64 30.12
CA GLU A 107 -37.80 -2.15 30.88
C GLU A 107 -39.10 -1.36 30.58
N PRO A 108 -40.29 -1.98 30.77
CA PRO A 108 -41.55 -1.25 30.66
C PRO A 108 -41.61 -0.05 31.63
N ASN A 109 -41.84 1.15 31.09
CA ASN A 109 -41.87 2.41 31.84
C ASN A 109 -40.55 2.77 32.55
N GLU A 110 -39.39 2.33 32.03
CA GLU A 110 -38.07 2.67 32.59
C GLU A 110 -37.83 4.19 32.67
N TYR A 111 -38.32 4.95 31.69
CA TYR A 111 -38.23 6.41 31.66
C TYR A 111 -39.60 7.05 31.93
N SER A 112 -39.65 8.01 32.86
CA SER A 112 -40.86 8.82 33.13
C SER A 112 -41.12 9.86 32.05
N ASP A 113 -40.09 10.22 31.29
CA ASP A 113 -40.14 11.14 30.15
C ASP A 113 -39.15 10.67 29.08
N TYR A 114 -39.65 10.19 27.94
CA TYR A 114 -38.82 9.68 26.85
C TYR A 114 -38.25 10.80 25.96
N ASP A 115 -38.73 12.04 26.09
CA ASP A 115 -38.16 13.20 25.41
C ASP A 115 -36.96 13.79 26.18
N ALA A 116 -36.70 13.33 27.41
CA ALA A 116 -35.53 13.70 28.17
C ALA A 116 -34.24 13.16 27.52
N ALA A 117 -33.16 13.95 27.59
CA ALA A 117 -31.84 13.56 27.10
C ALA A 117 -31.26 12.40 27.92
N ILE A 118 -30.61 11.45 27.25
CA ILE A 118 -30.01 10.29 27.93
C ILE A 118 -28.57 10.53 28.36
N THR A 119 -28.22 9.89 29.47
CA THR A 119 -26.85 9.82 29.97
C THR A 119 -26.02 8.78 29.22
N ARG A 120 -24.70 8.86 29.35
CA ARG A 120 -23.76 7.87 28.82
C ARG A 120 -23.99 6.46 29.39
N SER A 121 -24.36 6.35 30.66
CA SER A 121 -24.67 5.05 31.29
C SER A 121 -25.93 4.40 30.70
N GLN A 122 -26.98 5.20 30.49
CA GLN A 122 -28.21 4.74 29.84
C GLN A 122 -27.97 4.33 28.39
N ALA A 123 -27.17 5.10 27.63
CA ALA A 123 -26.79 4.75 26.27
C ALA A 123 -25.99 3.44 26.21
N ALA A 124 -25.05 3.24 27.15
CA ALA A 124 -24.26 2.02 27.25
C ALA A 124 -25.14 0.79 27.57
N LYS A 125 -26.13 0.92 28.47
CA LYS A 125 -27.12 -0.14 28.76
C LYS A 125 -27.89 -0.56 27.52
N ILE A 126 -28.49 0.40 26.83
CA ILE A 126 -29.27 0.14 25.62
C ILE A 126 -28.39 -0.53 24.55
N ALA A 127 -27.18 -0.03 24.34
CA ALA A 127 -26.26 -0.59 23.33
C ALA A 127 -25.76 -1.99 23.70
N ALA A 128 -25.44 -2.23 24.98
CA ALA A 128 -25.02 -3.55 25.46
C ALA A 128 -26.12 -4.61 25.31
N ASN A 129 -27.38 -4.25 25.60
CA ASN A 129 -28.53 -5.13 25.40
C ASN A 129 -28.79 -5.44 23.92
N ALA A 130 -28.34 -4.57 23.01
CA ALA A 130 -28.49 -4.76 21.57
C ALA A 130 -27.38 -5.61 20.93
N LEU A 131 -26.34 -6.00 21.68
CA LEU A 131 -25.23 -6.81 21.18
C LEU A 131 -25.58 -8.29 21.11
N SER A 132 -25.06 -8.97 20.08
CA SER A 132 -25.12 -10.43 19.97
C SER A 132 -24.13 -11.16 20.88
N ASP A 133 -23.03 -10.51 21.26
CA ASP A 133 -22.01 -11.01 22.19
C ASP A 133 -21.83 -10.04 23.37
N THR A 134 -22.23 -10.50 24.56
CA THR A 134 -22.14 -9.75 25.81
C THR A 134 -21.08 -10.32 26.77
N ASN A 135 -20.26 -11.29 26.33
CA ASN A 135 -19.26 -11.90 27.21
C ASN A 135 -18.08 -10.95 27.46
N VAL A 136 -17.73 -10.70 28.72
CA VAL A 136 -16.56 -9.91 29.12
C VAL A 136 -15.47 -10.88 29.59
N ALA A 137 -14.38 -10.97 28.83
CA ALA A 137 -13.35 -11.98 29.08
C ALA A 137 -12.55 -11.76 30.38
N ASP A 138 -12.36 -10.50 30.79
CA ASP A 138 -11.67 -10.11 32.03
C ASP A 138 -12.28 -8.82 32.59
N GLU A 139 -13.29 -8.96 33.46
CA GLU A 139 -14.02 -7.83 34.03
C GLU A 139 -13.12 -6.89 34.85
N GLU A 140 -12.15 -7.42 35.62
CA GLU A 140 -11.29 -6.59 36.46
C GLU A 140 -10.29 -5.79 35.60
N ALA A 141 -9.78 -6.36 34.50
CA ALA A 141 -8.95 -5.62 33.55
C ALA A 141 -9.73 -4.53 32.80
N VAL A 142 -11.00 -4.76 32.46
CA VAL A 142 -11.84 -3.74 31.81
C VAL A 142 -12.20 -2.63 32.80
N LYS A 143 -12.59 -3.00 34.02
CA LYS A 143 -12.86 -2.07 35.13
C LYS A 143 -11.67 -1.16 35.44
N ALA A 144 -10.46 -1.70 35.46
CA ALA A 144 -9.24 -0.92 35.69
C ALA A 144 -8.96 0.15 34.62
N LYS A 145 -9.57 0.03 33.42
CA LYS A 145 -9.46 1.02 32.34
C LYS A 145 -10.49 2.15 32.42
N ILE A 146 -11.42 2.09 33.37
CA ILE A 146 -12.47 3.09 33.54
C ILE A 146 -12.18 3.87 34.81
N TYR A 147 -11.63 5.08 34.66
CA TYR A 147 -11.09 5.85 35.78
C TYR A 147 -12.14 6.16 36.86
N ASP A 148 -13.33 6.54 36.44
CA ASP A 148 -14.49 6.90 37.26
C ASP A 148 -15.50 5.74 37.38
N TYR A 149 -15.02 4.48 37.30
CA TYR A 149 -15.89 3.29 37.41
C TYR A 149 -16.73 3.28 38.69
N ALA A 150 -16.19 3.81 39.78
CA ALA A 150 -16.88 3.90 41.07
C ALA A 150 -18.09 4.87 41.05
N GLU A 151 -18.14 5.80 40.09
CA GLU A 151 -19.23 6.78 39.92
C GLU A 151 -20.38 6.24 39.08
N ILE A 152 -20.21 5.08 38.43
CA ILE A 152 -21.28 4.41 37.68
C ILE A 152 -22.26 3.82 38.67
N GLU A 153 -23.56 4.11 38.51
CA GLU A 153 -24.60 3.51 39.35
C GLU A 153 -24.60 1.97 39.20
N GLU A 154 -24.83 1.24 40.29
CA GLU A 154 -24.67 -0.23 40.34
C GLU A 154 -25.45 -0.96 39.24
N GLU A 155 -26.63 -0.44 38.86
CA GLU A 155 -27.45 -1.03 37.80
C GLU A 155 -26.83 -0.93 36.39
N TYR A 156 -25.98 0.06 36.13
CA TYR A 156 -25.37 0.27 34.81
C TYR A 156 -24.00 -0.40 34.67
N LYS A 157 -23.31 -0.71 35.77
CA LYS A 157 -21.97 -1.32 35.78
C LYS A 157 -21.79 -2.53 34.86
N PRO A 158 -22.65 -3.57 34.88
CA PRO A 158 -22.45 -4.73 34.01
C PRO A 158 -22.52 -4.35 32.54
N TYR A 159 -23.43 -3.45 32.17
CA TYR A 159 -23.59 -3.01 30.79
C TYR A 159 -22.46 -2.10 30.31
N VAL A 160 -21.95 -1.24 31.19
CA VAL A 160 -20.79 -0.40 30.87
C VAL A 160 -19.56 -1.28 30.63
N LEU A 161 -19.33 -2.32 31.44
CA LEU A 161 -18.24 -3.26 31.21
C LEU A 161 -18.35 -3.94 29.84
N VAL A 162 -19.54 -4.43 29.47
CA VAL A 162 -19.79 -5.02 28.15
C VAL A 162 -19.52 -4.00 27.04
N ALA A 163 -20.12 -2.82 27.12
CA ALA A 163 -20.00 -1.80 26.08
C ALA A 163 -18.54 -1.29 25.93
N TYR A 164 -17.78 -1.26 27.03
CA TYR A 164 -16.36 -0.85 27.03
C TYR A 164 -15.45 -1.96 26.47
N ASP A 165 -15.66 -3.21 26.88
CA ASP A 165 -14.90 -4.38 26.36
C ASP A 165 -15.10 -4.54 24.85
N LYS A 166 -16.35 -4.41 24.40
CA LYS A 166 -16.71 -4.48 22.98
C LYS A 166 -16.40 -3.19 22.20
N LYS A 167 -15.78 -2.18 22.84
CA LYS A 167 -15.38 -0.90 22.26
C LYS A 167 -16.53 -0.12 21.62
N ILE A 168 -17.76 -0.31 22.12
CA ILE A 168 -18.94 0.45 21.72
C ILE A 168 -18.87 1.86 22.32
N VAL A 169 -18.53 1.95 23.62
CA VAL A 169 -18.26 3.20 24.34
C VAL A 169 -16.81 3.21 24.81
N ASN A 170 -16.19 4.38 24.88
CA ASN A 170 -14.83 4.58 25.39
C ASN A 170 -14.81 5.74 26.39
N GLY A 171 -13.79 5.79 27.25
CA GLY A 171 -13.49 6.95 28.08
C GLY A 171 -12.97 8.15 27.25
N ASN A 172 -12.93 9.32 27.86
CA ASN A 172 -12.26 10.50 27.31
C ASN A 172 -10.72 10.35 27.36
N HIS A 173 -9.96 11.40 27.04
CA HIS A 173 -8.49 11.37 27.04
C HIS A 173 -7.85 11.01 28.39
N GLU A 174 -8.62 11.07 29.49
CA GLU A 174 -8.20 10.70 30.84
C GLU A 174 -8.78 9.33 31.28
N ASN A 175 -9.35 8.57 30.34
CA ASN A 175 -10.09 7.33 30.57
C ASN A 175 -11.31 7.47 31.52
N SER A 176 -11.83 8.68 31.70
CA SER A 176 -13.09 8.90 32.42
C SER A 176 -14.27 8.60 31.49
N PHE A 177 -15.20 7.78 31.97
CA PHE A 177 -16.42 7.39 31.29
C PHE A 177 -17.53 8.44 31.40
N GLU A 178 -17.53 9.30 32.42
CA GLU A 178 -18.50 10.37 32.66
C GLU A 178 -19.95 9.85 32.73
N PRO A 179 -20.30 8.98 33.70
CA PRO A 179 -21.54 8.20 33.69
C PRO A 179 -22.84 9.00 33.58
N GLY A 180 -22.89 10.18 34.22
CA GLY A 180 -24.05 11.07 34.22
C GLY A 180 -24.08 12.10 33.08
N ARG A 181 -23.05 12.16 32.22
CA ARG A 181 -23.00 13.15 31.13
C ARG A 181 -24.04 12.81 30.06
N LEU A 182 -24.77 13.82 29.62
CA LEU A 182 -25.71 13.70 28.51
C LEU A 182 -24.95 13.58 27.17
N ILE A 183 -25.36 12.69 26.29
CA ILE A 183 -24.70 12.50 24.98
C ILE A 183 -25.30 13.37 23.88
N THR A 184 -24.48 13.75 22.90
CA THR A 184 -24.93 14.45 21.69
C THR A 184 -25.43 13.47 20.62
N ARG A 185 -26.15 13.96 19.60
CA ARG A 185 -26.53 13.17 18.41
C ARG A 185 -25.32 12.60 17.67
N ALA A 186 -24.20 13.33 17.64
CA ALA A 186 -22.94 12.85 17.07
C ALA A 186 -22.36 11.66 17.84
N GLU A 187 -22.31 11.76 19.18
CA GLU A 187 -21.84 10.66 20.04
C GLU A 187 -22.78 9.45 19.98
N ALA A 188 -24.10 9.70 19.97
CA ALA A 188 -25.11 8.67 19.74
C ALA A 188 -24.92 7.98 18.38
N GLY A 189 -24.58 8.74 17.34
CA GLY A 189 -24.25 8.20 16.03
C GLY A 189 -23.02 7.31 16.04
N VAL A 190 -21.97 7.68 16.77
CA VAL A 190 -20.77 6.83 16.95
C VAL A 190 -21.12 5.52 17.64
N ILE A 191 -21.89 5.57 18.74
CA ILE A 191 -22.30 4.38 19.50
C ILE A 191 -23.12 3.45 18.60
N THR A 192 -24.11 3.99 17.89
CA THR A 192 -24.95 3.26 16.96
C THR A 192 -24.17 2.67 15.78
N GLY A 193 -23.20 3.42 15.22
CA GLY A 193 -22.31 2.94 14.17
C GLY A 193 -21.47 1.74 14.60
N ARG A 194 -20.82 1.86 15.76
CA ARG A 194 -20.02 0.77 16.34
C ARG A 194 -20.87 -0.45 16.66
N LEU A 195 -22.11 -0.24 17.12
CA LEU A 195 -23.05 -1.33 17.36
C LEU A 195 -23.37 -2.07 16.05
N ILE A 196 -23.65 -1.35 14.96
CA ILE A 196 -23.86 -1.93 13.62
C ILE A 196 -22.64 -2.77 13.22
N ASP A 197 -21.43 -2.21 13.34
CA ASP A 197 -20.19 -2.89 12.95
C ASP A 197 -19.96 -4.15 13.79
N LYS A 198 -20.23 -4.11 15.10
CA LYS A 198 -20.10 -5.26 16.00
C LYS A 198 -21.16 -6.33 15.81
N ASN A 199 -22.34 -5.96 15.35
CA ASN A 199 -23.40 -6.91 15.00
C ASN A 199 -23.29 -7.45 13.57
N GLY A 200 -22.26 -7.06 12.81
CA GLY A 200 -22.04 -7.52 11.43
C GLY A 200 -22.95 -6.85 10.39
N GLY A 201 -23.46 -5.65 10.68
CA GLY A 201 -24.36 -4.89 9.81
C GLY A 201 -25.73 -4.59 10.43
N ILE A 202 -26.57 -3.84 9.70
CA ILE A 202 -27.97 -3.58 10.06
C ILE A 202 -28.78 -4.85 9.78
N LYS A 203 -29.61 -5.27 10.75
CA LYS A 203 -30.52 -6.41 10.54
C LYS A 203 -31.66 -5.98 9.62
N ALA A 204 -32.11 -6.87 8.72
CA ALA A 204 -33.15 -6.56 7.74
C ALA A 204 -34.49 -6.12 8.40
N PRO A 205 -35.30 -5.23 7.76
CA PRO A 205 -36.56 -4.74 8.33
C PRO A 205 -37.60 -5.83 8.61
N ILE A 206 -38.19 -5.83 9.81
CA ILE A 206 -39.36 -6.60 10.23
C ILE A 206 -40.50 -5.58 10.40
N ASP A 207 -41.50 -5.64 9.55
CA ASP A 207 -42.68 -4.78 9.63
C ASP A 207 -43.68 -5.29 10.69
N GLY A 208 -44.18 -4.35 11.50
CA GLY A 208 -45.00 -4.63 12.68
C GLY A 208 -46.48 -4.97 12.41
N SER A 209 -46.78 -5.90 11.50
CA SER A 209 -48.15 -6.42 11.33
C SER A 209 -48.23 -7.92 11.63
N GLY A 210 -48.76 -8.26 12.81
CA GLY A 210 -48.97 -9.63 13.22
C GLY A 210 -50.15 -10.29 12.50
N SER A 211 -49.88 -11.39 11.79
CA SER A 211 -50.86 -12.45 11.55
C SER A 211 -50.16 -13.80 11.59
N ASN A 212 -50.50 -14.61 12.59
CA ASN A 212 -50.15 -16.03 12.68
C ASN A 212 -50.64 -16.77 11.43
N GLY A 213 -49.69 -17.19 10.59
CA GLY A 213 -49.90 -18.14 9.50
C GLY A 213 -48.55 -18.68 9.05
N ASN A 214 -48.37 -20.00 9.13
CA ASN A 214 -47.21 -20.73 8.60
C ASN A 214 -46.70 -20.14 7.27
N GLY A 215 -45.52 -19.54 7.30
CA GLY A 215 -44.86 -18.99 6.12
C GLY A 215 -43.47 -18.44 6.47
N SER A 216 -42.45 -19.14 5.99
CA SER A 216 -41.07 -18.68 5.87
C SER A 216 -40.96 -17.32 5.18
N GLY A 217 -40.11 -16.41 5.69
CA GLY A 217 -39.72 -15.15 5.03
C GLY A 217 -38.89 -14.25 5.94
N ASN A 218 -37.65 -14.65 6.26
CA ASN A 218 -36.40 -14.07 5.75
C ASN A 218 -36.10 -12.64 6.22
N VAL A 219 -35.31 -12.54 7.30
CA VAL A 219 -34.09 -11.70 7.27
C VAL A 219 -33.44 -11.97 5.91
N THR A 220 -33.13 -10.98 5.08
CA THR A 220 -32.60 -11.26 3.74
C THR A 220 -31.24 -11.94 3.85
N ALA A 221 -31.29 -13.27 3.87
CA ALA A 221 -30.17 -14.13 4.12
C ALA A 221 -29.14 -13.91 3.02
N SER A 222 -27.88 -13.68 3.40
CA SER A 222 -26.78 -13.89 2.47
C SER A 222 -26.82 -15.34 2.00
N ALA A 223 -26.67 -15.57 0.70
CA ALA A 223 -26.49 -16.93 0.21
C ALA A 223 -25.09 -17.41 0.60
N LYS A 224 -24.98 -18.68 0.96
CA LYS A 224 -23.71 -19.33 1.27
C LYS A 224 -23.40 -20.34 0.19
N LEU A 225 -22.23 -20.21 -0.43
CA LEU A 225 -21.67 -21.19 -1.35
C LEU A 225 -20.41 -21.78 -0.71
N TYR A 226 -20.17 -23.06 -0.93
CA TYR A 226 -19.03 -23.78 -0.38
C TYR A 226 -18.20 -24.37 -1.52
N VAL A 227 -16.89 -24.21 -1.39
CA VAL A 227 -15.90 -24.76 -2.32
C VAL A 227 -14.91 -25.59 -1.50
N ALA A 228 -14.58 -26.79 -1.93
CA ALA A 228 -13.65 -27.67 -1.22
C ALA A 228 -12.70 -28.40 -2.19
N PRO A 229 -11.44 -28.69 -1.81
CA PRO A 229 -10.51 -29.41 -2.70
C PRO A 229 -10.98 -30.81 -3.11
N ASN A 230 -11.85 -31.42 -2.31
CA ASN A 230 -12.49 -32.72 -2.57
C ASN A 230 -13.96 -32.58 -3.06
N GLY A 231 -14.39 -31.37 -3.43
CA GLY A 231 -15.73 -31.10 -3.96
C GLY A 231 -15.90 -31.57 -5.41
N ASN A 232 -17.02 -31.18 -6.02
CA ASN A 232 -17.30 -31.44 -7.44
C ASN A 232 -18.10 -30.28 -8.04
N ASP A 233 -17.69 -29.76 -9.20
CA ASP A 233 -18.36 -28.63 -9.86
C ASP A 233 -19.74 -28.97 -10.45
N SER A 234 -20.14 -30.25 -10.42
CA SER A 234 -21.50 -30.70 -10.69
C SER A 234 -22.41 -30.65 -9.46
N ASN A 235 -21.87 -30.40 -8.27
CA ASN A 235 -22.65 -30.25 -7.04
C ASN A 235 -23.43 -28.92 -7.03
N ASP A 236 -24.23 -28.68 -6.00
CA ASP A 236 -25.05 -27.47 -5.85
C ASP A 236 -24.35 -26.34 -5.06
N GLY A 237 -23.16 -26.59 -4.52
CA GLY A 237 -22.40 -25.61 -3.75
C GLY A 237 -22.86 -25.46 -2.30
N SER A 238 -23.72 -26.35 -1.81
CA SER A 238 -24.07 -26.44 -0.39
C SER A 238 -22.92 -26.99 0.45
N GLU A 239 -22.98 -26.84 1.78
CA GLU A 239 -21.91 -27.33 2.67
C GLU A 239 -21.73 -28.86 2.58
N GLY A 240 -22.84 -29.60 2.42
CA GLY A 240 -22.82 -31.06 2.25
C GLY A 240 -22.46 -31.52 0.85
N SER A 241 -22.44 -30.62 -0.14
CA SER A 241 -22.11 -30.91 -1.54
C SER A 241 -21.41 -29.69 -2.16
N PRO A 242 -20.16 -29.40 -1.74
CA PRO A 242 -19.45 -28.22 -2.16
C PRO A 242 -18.98 -28.32 -3.61
N PHE A 243 -18.80 -27.17 -4.27
CA PHE A 243 -18.10 -27.09 -5.55
C PHE A 243 -16.63 -27.51 -5.40
N ALA A 244 -15.99 -27.91 -6.50
CA ALA A 244 -14.55 -28.18 -6.50
C ALA A 244 -13.74 -26.88 -6.68
N THR A 245 -14.25 -25.93 -7.47
CA THR A 245 -13.50 -24.75 -7.89
C THR A 245 -14.16 -23.43 -7.47
N VAL A 246 -13.32 -22.43 -7.19
CA VAL A 246 -13.77 -21.04 -6.95
C VAL A 246 -14.43 -20.46 -8.21
N GLN A 247 -13.96 -20.86 -9.38
CA GLN A 247 -14.53 -20.49 -10.68
C GLN A 247 -16.01 -20.89 -10.78
N LYS A 248 -16.39 -22.09 -10.32
CA LYS A 248 -17.78 -22.53 -10.33
C LYS A 248 -18.67 -21.70 -9.40
N ALA A 249 -18.18 -21.32 -8.22
CA ALA A 249 -18.88 -20.42 -7.31
C ALA A 249 -19.11 -19.04 -7.95
N LYS A 250 -18.08 -18.47 -8.58
CA LYS A 250 -18.18 -17.22 -9.35
C LYS A 250 -19.22 -17.31 -10.47
N ASP A 251 -19.18 -18.36 -11.29
CA ASP A 251 -20.14 -18.56 -12.40
C ASP A 251 -21.59 -18.70 -11.90
N THR A 252 -21.77 -19.24 -10.70
CA THR A 252 -23.07 -19.36 -10.03
C THR A 252 -23.59 -17.97 -9.63
N ILE A 253 -22.73 -17.12 -9.06
CA ILE A 253 -23.08 -15.74 -8.71
C ILE A 253 -23.37 -14.90 -9.97
N LYS A 254 -22.56 -15.06 -11.01
CA LYS A 254 -22.80 -14.46 -12.32
C LYS A 254 -24.19 -14.84 -12.88
N SER A 255 -24.58 -16.11 -12.73
CA SER A 255 -25.91 -16.56 -13.12
C SER A 255 -27.00 -15.92 -12.26
N MET A 256 -26.78 -15.77 -10.94
CA MET A 256 -27.71 -15.06 -10.05
C MET A 256 -27.90 -13.60 -10.46
N ASN A 257 -26.83 -12.90 -10.83
CA ASN A 257 -26.90 -11.55 -11.35
C ASN A 257 -27.69 -11.48 -12.67
N ALA A 258 -27.40 -12.37 -13.61
CA ALA A 258 -28.12 -12.44 -14.89
C ALA A 258 -29.63 -12.69 -14.71
N SER A 259 -30.03 -13.43 -13.68
CA SER A 259 -31.44 -13.68 -13.34
C SER A 259 -32.04 -12.69 -12.33
N ASN A 260 -31.32 -11.62 -11.95
CA ASN A 260 -31.73 -10.67 -10.91
C ASN A 260 -32.13 -11.35 -9.58
N SER A 261 -31.45 -12.45 -9.24
CA SER A 261 -31.71 -13.26 -8.04
C SER A 261 -30.57 -13.18 -7.02
N LEU A 262 -29.67 -12.21 -7.15
CA LEU A 262 -28.65 -11.95 -6.13
C LEU A 262 -29.35 -11.58 -4.81
N PRO A 263 -29.07 -12.28 -3.69
CA PRO A 263 -29.68 -11.97 -2.40
C PRO A 263 -29.34 -10.56 -1.94
N GLU A 264 -30.26 -9.91 -1.24
CA GLU A 264 -30.05 -8.55 -0.72
C GLU A 264 -28.89 -8.49 0.27
N GLY A 265 -28.67 -9.54 1.09
CA GLY A 265 -27.49 -9.66 1.96
C GLY A 265 -26.20 -10.11 1.26
N GLY A 266 -26.20 -10.20 -0.08
CA GLY A 266 -25.05 -10.63 -0.87
C GLY A 266 -24.79 -12.14 -0.81
N VAL A 267 -23.56 -12.53 -1.14
CA VAL A 267 -23.14 -13.94 -1.19
C VAL A 267 -21.82 -14.12 -0.47
N THR A 268 -21.74 -15.10 0.43
CA THR A 268 -20.48 -15.54 1.03
C THR A 268 -20.06 -16.87 0.42
N VAL A 269 -18.90 -16.89 -0.22
CA VAL A 269 -18.24 -18.09 -0.73
C VAL A 269 -17.22 -18.54 0.31
N TYR A 270 -17.54 -19.62 1.02
CA TYR A 270 -16.65 -20.26 1.97
C TYR A 270 -15.76 -21.27 1.27
N LEU A 271 -14.45 -21.04 1.36
CA LEU A 271 -13.42 -21.98 0.92
C LEU A 271 -13.07 -22.91 2.09
N ARG A 272 -13.18 -24.23 1.88
CA ARG A 272 -12.80 -25.22 2.88
C ARG A 272 -11.28 -25.41 2.90
N GLY A 273 -10.76 -25.84 4.05
CA GLY A 273 -9.34 -25.99 4.33
C GLY A 273 -8.62 -26.85 3.30
N GLY A 274 -7.44 -26.39 2.89
CA GLY A 274 -6.59 -27.05 1.91
C GLY A 274 -5.94 -26.09 0.91
N THR A 275 -5.25 -26.67 -0.07
CA THR A 275 -4.55 -25.93 -1.13
C THR A 275 -5.28 -26.09 -2.46
N TYR A 276 -5.57 -24.96 -3.09
CA TYR A 276 -6.16 -24.83 -4.41
C TYR A 276 -5.06 -24.41 -5.38
N TYR A 277 -4.56 -25.36 -6.17
CA TYR A 277 -3.54 -25.11 -7.17
C TYR A 277 -4.16 -24.51 -8.44
N MET A 278 -3.60 -23.41 -8.94
CA MET A 278 -4.11 -22.67 -10.10
C MET A 278 -3.15 -22.75 -11.28
N GLU A 279 -3.67 -23.18 -12.43
CA GLU A 279 -2.97 -23.07 -13.73
C GLU A 279 -3.20 -21.70 -14.36
N GLU A 280 -4.37 -21.10 -14.12
CA GLU A 280 -4.76 -19.78 -14.58
C GLU A 280 -5.55 -19.06 -13.47
N GLY A 281 -5.45 -17.74 -13.45
CA GLY A 281 -6.11 -16.85 -12.51
C GLY A 281 -7.59 -16.61 -12.84
N MET A 282 -8.29 -15.93 -11.93
CA MET A 282 -9.72 -15.68 -12.09
C MET A 282 -9.99 -14.22 -12.46
N THR A 283 -10.67 -14.00 -13.59
CA THR A 283 -11.17 -12.66 -13.96
C THR A 283 -12.60 -12.45 -13.46
N PHE A 284 -12.83 -11.34 -12.79
CA PHE A 284 -14.11 -10.86 -12.28
C PHE A 284 -14.50 -9.61 -13.06
N THR A 285 -15.68 -9.61 -13.64
CA THR A 285 -16.23 -8.51 -14.44
C THR A 285 -17.41 -7.88 -13.71
N LYS A 286 -18.04 -6.86 -14.30
CA LYS A 286 -19.29 -6.29 -13.77
C LYS A 286 -20.40 -7.32 -13.58
N GLU A 287 -20.38 -8.41 -14.34
CA GLU A 287 -21.38 -9.48 -14.23
C GLU A 287 -21.16 -10.35 -12.98
N ASP A 288 -19.97 -10.30 -12.40
CA ASP A 288 -19.56 -11.02 -11.20
C ASP A 288 -19.64 -10.13 -9.93
N SER A 289 -20.06 -8.87 -10.08
CA SER A 289 -20.09 -7.86 -9.01
C SER A 289 -21.23 -8.08 -8.01
N GLY A 290 -21.01 -7.59 -6.79
CA GLY A 290 -22.10 -7.32 -5.87
C GLY A 290 -22.79 -6.00 -6.22
N LYS A 291 -23.50 -5.45 -5.26
CA LYS A 291 -24.07 -4.09 -5.31
C LYS A 291 -24.06 -3.50 -3.90
N GLU A 292 -24.36 -2.21 -3.80
CA GLU A 292 -24.56 -1.57 -2.50
C GLU A 292 -25.54 -2.38 -1.64
N GLY A 293 -25.13 -2.70 -0.40
CA GLY A 293 -25.88 -3.58 0.52
C GLY A 293 -25.73 -5.09 0.27
N SER A 294 -25.27 -5.53 -0.91
CA SER A 294 -25.14 -6.94 -1.31
C SER A 294 -23.71 -7.31 -1.71
N LEU A 295 -22.79 -7.29 -0.75
CA LEU A 295 -21.37 -7.61 -0.95
C LEU A 295 -21.16 -9.10 -1.32
N ILE A 296 -20.27 -9.39 -2.27
CA ILE A 296 -19.81 -10.75 -2.52
C ILE A 296 -18.51 -10.97 -1.76
N THR A 297 -18.46 -11.95 -0.86
CA THR A 297 -17.29 -12.24 -0.03
C THR A 297 -16.71 -13.60 -0.36
N TYR A 298 -15.44 -13.67 -0.75
CA TYR A 298 -14.65 -14.90 -0.84
C TYR A 298 -13.80 -15.00 0.41
N THR A 299 -14.01 -16.04 1.23
CA THR A 299 -13.32 -16.17 2.51
C THR A 299 -13.07 -17.61 2.89
N ALA A 300 -12.04 -17.84 3.71
CA ALA A 300 -11.84 -19.15 4.33
C ALA A 300 -13.02 -19.50 5.25
N TYR A 301 -13.35 -20.78 5.32
CA TYR A 301 -14.27 -21.28 6.33
C TYR A 301 -13.67 -21.03 7.73
N PRO A 302 -14.46 -20.55 8.71
CA PRO A 302 -13.94 -20.22 10.04
C PRO A 302 -13.12 -21.37 10.66
N GLY A 303 -11.89 -21.06 11.09
CA GLY A 303 -10.97 -22.02 11.71
C GLY A 303 -10.24 -22.96 10.74
N GLU A 304 -10.41 -22.80 9.42
CA GLU A 304 -9.74 -23.63 8.39
C GLU A 304 -8.68 -22.80 7.64
N ASP A 305 -7.49 -23.40 7.43
CA ASP A 305 -6.41 -22.77 6.66
C ASP A 305 -6.63 -22.99 5.15
N VAL A 306 -6.78 -21.91 4.40
CA VAL A 306 -6.99 -21.94 2.94
C VAL A 306 -5.80 -21.31 2.21
N THR A 307 -5.26 -22.04 1.24
CA THR A 307 -4.20 -21.54 0.36
C THR A 307 -4.62 -21.61 -1.11
N ILE A 308 -4.51 -20.50 -1.83
CA ILE A 308 -4.56 -20.45 -3.28
C ILE A 308 -3.12 -20.35 -3.79
N SER A 309 -2.66 -21.37 -4.51
CA SER A 309 -1.26 -21.53 -4.89
C SER A 309 -1.09 -21.45 -6.41
N GLY A 310 -0.22 -20.56 -6.87
CA GLY A 310 0.26 -20.50 -8.25
C GLY A 310 1.48 -21.40 -8.53
N GLN A 311 1.82 -22.27 -7.58
CA GLN A 311 2.97 -23.18 -7.67
C GLN A 311 2.54 -24.55 -8.20
N ILE A 312 3.46 -25.25 -8.85
CA ILE A 312 3.36 -26.70 -9.04
C ILE A 312 4.18 -27.38 -7.92
N PRO A 313 3.58 -28.30 -7.14
CA PRO A 313 4.33 -29.03 -6.12
C PRO A 313 5.37 -29.96 -6.77
N LEU A 314 6.57 -29.98 -6.22
CA LEU A 314 7.64 -30.88 -6.63
C LEU A 314 7.81 -31.99 -5.59
N GLU A 315 7.58 -33.23 -5.98
CA GLU A 315 7.75 -34.35 -5.05
C GLU A 315 9.23 -34.55 -4.71
N LYS A 316 9.54 -34.69 -3.42
CA LYS A 316 10.93 -34.94 -2.97
C LYS A 316 11.55 -36.18 -3.63
N SER A 317 10.74 -37.18 -3.98
CA SER A 317 11.19 -38.39 -4.67
C SER A 317 11.70 -38.15 -6.10
N TRP A 318 11.40 -36.99 -6.70
CA TRP A 318 11.90 -36.63 -8.03
C TRP A 318 13.35 -36.16 -8.00
N PHE A 319 13.82 -35.71 -6.83
CA PHE A 319 15.18 -35.21 -6.65
C PHE A 319 16.19 -36.37 -6.60
N LYS A 320 17.04 -36.42 -7.62
CA LYS A 320 18.16 -37.36 -7.75
C LYS A 320 19.50 -36.62 -7.70
N ALA A 321 20.62 -37.32 -7.61
CA ALA A 321 21.93 -36.68 -7.70
C ALA A 321 22.09 -35.95 -9.04
N ALA A 322 22.75 -34.79 -9.04
CA ALA A 322 23.08 -34.06 -10.27
C ALA A 322 23.87 -34.93 -11.26
N ASP A 323 23.63 -34.72 -12.56
CA ASP A 323 24.33 -35.46 -13.61
C ASP A 323 25.80 -35.02 -13.77
N ASP A 324 26.61 -35.90 -14.37
CA ASP A 324 28.05 -35.71 -14.50
C ASP A 324 28.40 -34.48 -15.34
N ASP A 325 27.55 -34.08 -16.28
CA ASP A 325 27.80 -32.92 -17.13
C ASP A 325 27.63 -31.63 -16.34
N ALA A 326 26.57 -31.51 -15.54
CA ALA A 326 26.40 -30.39 -14.61
C ALA A 326 27.55 -30.34 -13.57
N LYS A 327 27.92 -31.49 -12.99
CA LYS A 327 29.03 -31.57 -12.01
C LYS A 327 30.38 -31.15 -12.58
N LYS A 328 30.63 -31.35 -13.87
CA LYS A 328 31.87 -30.89 -14.53
C LYS A 328 31.96 -29.36 -14.58
N VAL A 329 30.82 -28.69 -14.78
CA VAL A 329 30.70 -27.22 -14.91
C VAL A 329 30.86 -26.51 -13.57
N MET A 330 30.21 -27.00 -12.51
CA MET A 330 30.28 -26.40 -11.16
C MET A 330 31.72 -26.25 -10.64
N LEU A 331 32.09 -25.09 -10.11
CA LEU A 331 33.46 -24.83 -9.67
C LEU A 331 33.80 -25.54 -8.35
N ASP A 332 32.90 -25.50 -7.37
CA ASP A 332 33.06 -26.23 -6.10
C ASP A 332 32.62 -27.69 -6.26
N LYS A 333 33.59 -28.61 -6.24
CA LYS A 333 33.32 -30.04 -6.40
C LYS A 333 32.69 -30.69 -5.17
N ASN A 334 32.93 -30.16 -3.97
CA ASN A 334 32.29 -30.64 -2.76
C ASN A 334 30.81 -30.26 -2.74
N ALA A 335 30.46 -29.08 -3.25
CA ALA A 335 29.09 -28.68 -3.48
C ALA A 335 28.43 -29.52 -4.57
N ALA A 336 29.11 -29.70 -5.72
CA ALA A 336 28.61 -30.46 -6.85
C ALA A 336 28.14 -31.88 -6.50
N ASP A 337 28.82 -32.55 -5.55
CA ASP A 337 28.44 -33.88 -5.08
C ASP A 337 27.17 -33.91 -4.20
N LYS A 338 26.73 -32.75 -3.71
CA LYS A 338 25.54 -32.60 -2.87
C LYS A 338 24.36 -31.98 -3.62
N VAL A 339 24.58 -31.43 -4.81
CA VAL A 339 23.51 -30.86 -5.63
C VAL A 339 22.56 -31.97 -6.10
N LEU A 340 21.28 -31.71 -5.91
CA LEU A 340 20.18 -32.53 -6.39
C LEU A 340 19.66 -31.98 -7.72
N MET A 341 19.05 -32.85 -8.53
CA MET A 341 18.48 -32.52 -9.82
C MET A 341 17.09 -33.13 -9.99
N VAL A 342 16.19 -32.39 -10.64
CA VAL A 342 14.89 -32.85 -11.13
C VAL A 342 14.83 -32.61 -12.62
N ASP A 343 14.42 -33.62 -13.39
CA ASP A 343 14.04 -33.44 -14.79
C ASP A 343 12.57 -33.01 -14.84
N LEU A 344 12.33 -31.72 -15.04
CA LEU A 344 10.99 -31.14 -15.00
C LEU A 344 10.12 -31.66 -16.16
N LYS A 345 10.74 -31.93 -17.33
CA LYS A 345 10.03 -32.44 -18.52
C LYS A 345 9.48 -33.85 -18.27
N GLU A 346 10.25 -34.71 -17.59
CA GLU A 346 9.79 -36.06 -17.19
C GLU A 346 8.51 -36.01 -16.33
N HIS A 347 8.25 -34.88 -15.66
CA HIS A 347 7.08 -34.65 -14.81
C HIS A 347 6.03 -33.71 -15.42
N GLY A 348 6.10 -33.45 -16.73
CA GLY A 348 5.11 -32.65 -17.45
C GLY A 348 5.20 -31.13 -17.24
N ILE A 349 6.23 -30.66 -16.53
CA ILE A 349 6.49 -29.23 -16.32
C ILE A 349 7.34 -28.74 -17.49
N THR A 350 6.76 -27.91 -18.35
CA THR A 350 7.43 -27.43 -19.58
C THR A 350 7.62 -25.92 -19.65
N ASP A 351 7.10 -25.17 -18.69
CA ASP A 351 7.26 -23.71 -18.58
C ASP A 351 8.14 -23.37 -17.38
N TYR A 352 9.37 -22.94 -17.67
CA TYR A 352 10.39 -22.61 -16.67
C TYR A 352 10.49 -21.10 -16.42
N GLY A 353 9.58 -20.33 -17.02
CA GLY A 353 9.75 -18.90 -17.23
C GLY A 353 11.02 -18.54 -17.99
N GLU A 354 11.27 -17.24 -18.09
CA GLU A 354 12.42 -16.71 -18.80
C GLU A 354 13.10 -15.67 -17.92
N MET A 355 14.44 -15.66 -17.95
CA MET A 355 15.17 -14.53 -17.40
C MET A 355 14.92 -13.30 -18.28
N SER A 356 14.98 -12.12 -17.65
CA SER A 356 14.71 -10.85 -18.32
C SER A 356 15.62 -9.75 -17.80
N THR A 357 15.90 -8.78 -18.66
CA THR A 357 16.48 -7.50 -18.25
C THR A 357 15.45 -6.76 -17.40
N ARG A 358 15.85 -6.27 -16.23
CA ARG A 358 14.96 -5.64 -15.23
C ARG A 358 15.62 -4.42 -14.60
N GLY A 359 14.80 -3.47 -14.13
CA GLY A 359 15.24 -2.33 -13.33
C GLY A 359 14.91 -0.98 -13.98
N TYR A 360 15.58 0.08 -13.55
CA TYR A 360 15.31 1.44 -14.02
C TYR A 360 15.59 1.57 -15.53
N HIS A 361 14.65 2.21 -16.25
CA HIS A 361 14.58 2.27 -17.72
C HIS A 361 14.40 0.93 -18.47
N TYR A 362 14.51 -0.21 -17.79
CA TYR A 362 14.28 -1.54 -18.35
C TYR A 362 13.01 -2.13 -17.79
N PHE A 363 11.97 -1.91 -18.56
CA PHE A 363 10.71 -2.63 -18.42
C PHE A 363 11.02 -4.11 -18.44
N ASN A 364 10.44 -4.85 -17.50
CA ASN A 364 10.34 -6.29 -17.63
C ASN A 364 9.57 -6.50 -18.93
N LYS A 365 10.28 -6.74 -20.05
CA LYS A 365 9.86 -6.54 -21.46
C LYS A 365 8.63 -7.37 -21.83
N GLY A 366 7.53 -7.00 -21.23
CA GLY A 366 6.42 -7.83 -20.84
C GLY A 366 6.60 -9.32 -20.60
N ARG A 367 7.71 -9.72 -19.97
CA ARG A 367 7.92 -11.10 -19.55
C ARG A 367 7.41 -11.28 -18.14
N TYR A 368 6.61 -12.32 -17.92
CA TYR A 368 6.36 -12.80 -16.57
C TYR A 368 7.69 -13.12 -15.89
N ALA A 369 7.77 -12.98 -14.57
CA ALA A 369 8.98 -13.35 -13.86
C ALA A 369 9.42 -14.78 -14.23
N GLN A 370 10.71 -15.08 -14.08
CA GLN A 370 11.20 -16.45 -14.19
C GLN A 370 10.50 -17.37 -13.18
N ALA A 371 10.47 -18.68 -13.44
CA ALA A 371 10.04 -19.61 -12.42
C ALA A 371 11.02 -19.60 -11.23
N GLU A 372 10.47 -19.65 -10.03
CA GLU A 372 11.22 -19.61 -8.78
C GLU A 372 10.99 -20.90 -8.01
N LEU A 373 12.08 -21.47 -7.49
CA LEU A 373 12.02 -22.56 -6.54
C LEU A 373 11.64 -21.99 -5.16
N ILE A 374 10.58 -22.53 -4.58
CA ILE A 374 10.07 -22.15 -3.26
C ILE A 374 10.16 -23.37 -2.35
N VAL A 375 10.78 -23.21 -1.20
CA VAL A 375 10.94 -24.28 -0.19
C VAL A 375 10.47 -23.75 1.16
N ASN A 376 9.48 -24.41 1.77
CA ASN A 376 8.84 -23.98 3.03
C ASN A 376 8.42 -22.50 3.00
N ASP A 377 7.73 -22.10 1.93
CA ASP A 377 7.27 -20.73 1.69
C ASP A 377 8.36 -19.66 1.52
N GLU A 378 9.63 -20.05 1.38
CA GLU A 378 10.76 -19.16 1.11
C GLU A 378 11.32 -19.34 -0.30
N ASN A 379 11.47 -18.23 -1.03
CA ASN A 379 12.15 -18.21 -2.32
C ASN A 379 13.61 -18.63 -2.13
N GLN A 380 14.05 -19.59 -2.93
CA GLN A 380 15.45 -19.99 -3.00
C GLN A 380 16.26 -18.99 -3.82
N THR A 381 17.58 -19.01 -3.69
CA THR A 381 18.47 -18.05 -4.35
C THR A 381 18.93 -18.61 -5.70
N LEU A 382 18.84 -17.85 -6.79
CA LEU A 382 19.52 -18.26 -8.02
C LEU A 382 21.03 -18.34 -7.75
N ALA A 383 21.67 -19.40 -8.23
CA ALA A 383 23.11 -19.60 -8.10
C ALA A 383 23.86 -18.33 -8.53
N ARG A 384 24.64 -17.76 -7.61
CA ARG A 384 25.21 -16.42 -7.78
C ARG A 384 26.64 -16.35 -7.28
N TYR A 385 27.40 -15.39 -7.80
CA TYR A 385 28.71 -15.04 -7.24
C TYR A 385 28.93 -13.53 -7.17
N PRO A 386 29.47 -13.02 -6.06
CA PRO A 386 29.66 -13.74 -4.80
C PRO A 386 28.33 -14.15 -4.17
N ASN A 387 28.35 -15.20 -3.34
CA ASN A 387 27.16 -15.71 -2.64
C ASN A 387 26.54 -14.61 -1.77
N GLU A 388 27.40 -13.75 -1.21
CA GLU A 388 27.02 -12.52 -0.52
C GLU A 388 27.90 -11.35 -0.98
N GLY A 389 27.31 -10.16 -1.11
CA GLY A 389 28.02 -8.97 -1.55
C GLY A 389 28.17 -8.86 -3.06
N THR A 390 29.16 -8.09 -3.51
CA THR A 390 29.29 -7.61 -4.89
C THR A 390 30.75 -7.43 -5.30
N ILE A 391 31.02 -7.45 -6.60
CA ILE A 391 32.29 -7.13 -7.24
C ILE A 391 32.27 -5.66 -7.68
N SER A 392 33.35 -4.92 -7.39
CA SER A 392 33.49 -3.52 -7.78
C SER A 392 33.75 -3.35 -9.29
N VAL A 393 33.13 -2.32 -9.88
CA VAL A 393 33.37 -1.83 -11.24
C VAL A 393 33.86 -0.39 -11.14
N PRO A 394 35.19 -0.17 -11.08
CA PRO A 394 35.74 1.18 -11.10
C PRO A 394 35.25 1.96 -12.31
N THR A 395 34.98 3.26 -12.15
CA THR A 395 34.50 4.11 -13.26
C THR A 395 35.44 4.07 -14.47
N ASP A 396 36.76 4.03 -14.25
CA ASP A 396 37.78 3.93 -15.30
C ASP A 396 37.79 2.60 -16.06
N ASN A 397 37.11 1.57 -15.53
CA ASN A 397 36.99 0.27 -16.17
C ASN A 397 35.78 0.18 -17.10
N VAL A 398 34.87 1.15 -17.06
CA VAL A 398 33.67 1.14 -17.91
C VAL A 398 34.04 1.40 -19.36
N ASP A 399 33.57 0.54 -20.27
CA ASP A 399 33.75 0.64 -21.72
C ASP A 399 32.38 0.75 -22.38
N ALA A 400 31.79 1.94 -22.31
CA ALA A 400 30.47 2.23 -22.87
C ALA A 400 30.40 1.98 -24.39
N ALA A 401 31.53 2.11 -25.11
CA ALA A 401 31.60 1.87 -26.56
C ALA A 401 31.45 0.39 -26.90
N SER A 402 32.12 -0.48 -26.13
CA SER A 402 31.94 -1.94 -26.24
C SER A 402 30.66 -2.43 -25.55
N PHE A 403 29.98 -1.55 -24.82
CA PHE A 403 28.84 -1.89 -23.99
C PHE A 403 29.21 -2.98 -22.97
N GLY A 404 30.33 -2.75 -22.30
CA GLY A 404 30.86 -3.60 -21.25
C GLY A 404 31.71 -2.85 -20.23
N PHE A 405 32.42 -3.61 -19.41
CA PHE A 405 33.41 -3.08 -18.47
C PHE A 405 34.51 -4.12 -18.22
N LYS A 406 35.68 -3.62 -17.83
CA LYS A 406 36.79 -4.47 -17.40
C LYS A 406 36.55 -4.98 -15.98
N TYR A 407 36.39 -6.29 -15.81
CA TYR A 407 36.20 -6.88 -14.49
C TYR A 407 37.51 -6.97 -13.71
N THR A 408 37.40 -6.87 -12.39
CA THR A 408 38.52 -6.84 -11.45
C THR A 408 38.79 -8.21 -10.82
N ASP A 409 37.76 -9.04 -10.68
CA ASP A 409 37.83 -10.40 -10.12
C ASP A 409 38.06 -11.43 -11.24
N ASP A 410 39.12 -12.22 -11.12
CA ASP A 410 39.47 -13.26 -12.10
C ASP A 410 38.49 -14.43 -12.15
N ARG A 411 37.65 -14.62 -11.12
CA ARG A 411 36.61 -15.67 -11.12
C ARG A 411 35.58 -15.44 -12.23
N VAL A 412 35.34 -14.19 -12.66
CA VAL A 412 34.48 -13.85 -13.80
C VAL A 412 34.91 -14.58 -15.08
N SER A 413 36.21 -14.88 -15.25
CA SER A 413 36.70 -15.65 -16.41
C SER A 413 36.13 -17.07 -16.50
N LYS A 414 35.61 -17.61 -15.40
CA LYS A 414 35.02 -18.95 -15.35
C LYS A 414 33.65 -19.02 -16.01
N TRP A 415 32.94 -17.91 -16.14
CA TRP A 415 31.60 -17.85 -16.71
C TRP A 415 31.58 -17.63 -18.23
N LYS A 416 32.73 -17.72 -18.90
CA LYS A 416 32.86 -17.44 -20.34
C LYS A 416 31.96 -18.31 -21.23
N ASP A 417 31.61 -19.50 -20.74
CA ASP A 417 30.79 -20.50 -21.44
C ASP A 417 29.42 -20.66 -20.74
N ALA A 418 29.10 -19.80 -19.76
CA ALA A 418 27.86 -19.87 -19.00
C ALA A 418 26.64 -19.65 -19.91
N LYS A 419 25.61 -20.46 -19.69
CA LYS A 419 24.33 -20.38 -20.41
C LYS A 419 23.33 -19.58 -19.58
N ASP A 420 22.66 -18.61 -20.22
CA ASP A 420 21.60 -17.81 -19.59
C ASP A 420 22.09 -17.02 -18.35
N GLY A 421 23.37 -16.64 -18.30
CA GLY A 421 23.97 -15.91 -17.18
C GLY A 421 23.68 -14.41 -17.20
N TYR A 422 23.47 -13.84 -16.01
CA TYR A 422 23.15 -12.42 -15.83
C TYR A 422 24.11 -11.77 -14.84
N ILE A 423 24.19 -10.44 -14.89
CA ILE A 423 24.76 -9.62 -13.83
C ILE A 423 23.66 -8.74 -13.22
N VAL A 424 23.74 -8.47 -11.92
CA VAL A 424 22.82 -7.58 -11.19
C VAL A 424 23.63 -6.54 -10.42
N GLY A 425 23.25 -5.27 -10.58
CA GLY A 425 23.84 -4.16 -9.84
C GLY A 425 23.80 -2.85 -10.61
N THR A 426 24.76 -1.97 -10.33
CA THR A 426 24.93 -0.69 -11.00
C THR A 426 26.22 -0.65 -11.81
N ILE A 427 26.08 -0.56 -13.13
CA ILE A 427 27.17 -0.34 -14.10
C ILE A 427 26.94 0.98 -14.87
N SER A 428 26.07 1.82 -14.30
CA SER A 428 25.47 3.00 -14.92
C SER A 428 25.38 4.17 -13.91
N ILE A 429 24.19 4.38 -13.36
CA ILE A 429 23.85 5.43 -12.40
C ILE A 429 23.49 4.78 -11.06
N ASN A 430 23.87 5.44 -9.97
CA ASN A 430 23.87 4.88 -8.62
C ASN A 430 22.50 4.75 -7.96
N TYR A 431 21.47 5.40 -8.50
CA TYR A 431 20.07 5.13 -8.14
C TYR A 431 19.47 3.93 -8.87
N GLU A 432 20.18 3.36 -9.84
CA GLU A 432 19.75 2.16 -10.55
C GLU A 432 20.30 0.91 -9.86
N ASN A 433 19.56 -0.19 -9.97
CA ASN A 433 20.02 -1.53 -9.63
C ASN A 433 19.31 -2.49 -10.57
N ASN A 434 20.02 -2.85 -11.64
CA ASN A 434 19.45 -3.44 -12.83
C ASN A 434 20.04 -4.83 -13.07
N THR A 435 19.25 -5.69 -13.71
CA THR A 435 19.64 -7.05 -14.12
C THR A 435 19.92 -7.04 -15.62
N TYR A 436 21.13 -7.44 -16.02
CA TYR A 436 21.58 -7.42 -17.42
C TYR A 436 22.06 -8.80 -17.90
N PRO A 437 21.65 -9.26 -19.09
CA PRO A 437 22.14 -10.49 -19.68
C PRO A 437 23.59 -10.34 -20.14
N ILE A 438 24.42 -11.34 -19.83
CA ILE A 438 25.80 -11.41 -20.32
C ILE A 438 25.80 -11.74 -21.82
N GLU A 439 26.49 -10.94 -22.63
CA GLU A 439 26.73 -11.23 -24.06
C GLU A 439 27.99 -12.07 -24.24
N LYS A 440 29.09 -11.63 -23.62
CA LYS A 440 30.41 -12.25 -23.81
C LYS A 440 31.37 -11.88 -22.67
N ILE A 441 32.24 -12.81 -22.34
CA ILE A 441 33.41 -12.58 -21.47
C ILE A 441 34.69 -12.87 -22.28
N ASP A 442 35.45 -11.81 -22.60
CA ASP A 442 36.78 -11.92 -23.20
C ASP A 442 37.84 -12.01 -22.10
N THR A 443 38.27 -13.24 -21.81
CA THR A 443 39.25 -13.55 -20.76
C THR A 443 40.64 -12.98 -21.03
N SER A 444 40.99 -12.73 -22.30
CA SER A 444 42.29 -12.14 -22.66
C SER A 444 42.35 -10.65 -22.35
N LYS A 445 41.20 -9.96 -22.44
CA LYS A 445 41.07 -8.52 -22.20
C LYS A 445 40.49 -8.18 -20.82
N LYS A 446 40.08 -9.20 -20.07
CA LYS A 446 39.24 -9.08 -18.86
C LYS A 446 38.00 -8.22 -19.07
N LEU A 447 37.34 -8.38 -20.22
CA LEU A 447 36.18 -7.56 -20.61
C LEU A 447 34.90 -8.40 -20.55
N LEU A 448 33.90 -7.94 -19.79
CA LEU A 448 32.54 -8.47 -19.84
C LEU A 448 31.67 -7.48 -20.62
N THR A 449 30.93 -7.95 -21.62
CA THR A 449 29.93 -7.15 -22.34
C THR A 449 28.53 -7.67 -22.06
N ILE A 450 27.56 -6.76 -21.97
CA ILE A 450 26.15 -7.11 -21.78
C ILE A 450 25.43 -7.12 -23.14
N LYS A 451 24.40 -7.94 -23.27
CA LYS A 451 23.67 -8.09 -24.55
C LYS A 451 22.75 -6.92 -24.82
N GLU A 452 22.22 -6.31 -23.77
CA GLU A 452 21.32 -5.18 -23.78
C GLU A 452 21.31 -4.52 -22.41
N GLY A 453 20.85 -3.27 -22.34
CA GLY A 453 20.91 -2.51 -21.11
C GLY A 453 21.42 -1.08 -21.28
N ARG A 454 22.01 -0.57 -20.21
CA ARG A 454 22.61 0.76 -20.18
C ARG A 454 23.96 0.64 -19.52
N ILE A 455 24.97 1.25 -20.13
CA ILE A 455 26.27 1.47 -19.50
C ILE A 455 26.60 2.94 -19.63
N ASN A 456 26.81 3.58 -18.49
CA ASN A 456 27.24 4.97 -18.40
C ASN A 456 28.11 5.14 -17.16
N THR A 457 28.90 6.18 -17.09
CA THR A 457 29.66 6.52 -15.89
C THR A 457 29.02 7.71 -15.21
N TYR A 458 28.62 7.55 -13.96
CA TYR A 458 28.29 8.66 -13.05
C TYR A 458 29.42 8.83 -12.01
N TYR A 459 29.34 9.82 -11.12
CA TYR A 459 30.45 10.19 -10.21
C TYR A 459 30.81 9.14 -9.13
N THR A 460 30.24 7.95 -9.18
CA THR A 460 30.51 6.81 -8.28
C THR A 460 30.98 5.60 -9.08
N ASN A 461 31.78 4.73 -8.46
CA ASN A 461 32.08 3.40 -8.98
C ASN A 461 30.81 2.55 -9.02
N GLY A 462 30.76 1.65 -9.99
CA GLY A 462 29.74 0.63 -10.11
C GLY A 462 30.05 -0.60 -9.27
N TRP A 463 29.10 -1.51 -9.23
CA TRP A 463 29.24 -2.83 -8.61
C TRP A 463 28.23 -3.82 -9.21
N PHE A 464 28.53 -5.10 -9.15
CA PHE A 464 27.62 -6.15 -9.62
C PHE A 464 27.87 -7.49 -8.90
N PHE A 465 26.92 -8.41 -9.01
CA PHE A 465 27.15 -9.84 -8.82
C PHE A 465 26.63 -10.61 -10.05
N GLY A 466 27.18 -11.79 -10.33
CA GLY A 466 26.65 -12.70 -11.34
C GLY A 466 25.52 -13.54 -10.75
N GLU A 467 24.46 -13.81 -11.52
CA GLU A 467 23.36 -14.69 -11.12
C GLU A 467 22.94 -15.64 -12.26
N ASN A 468 22.23 -16.71 -11.88
CA ASN A 468 21.81 -17.80 -12.78
C ASN A 468 23.01 -18.49 -13.45
N LEU A 469 24.05 -18.78 -12.65
CA LEU A 469 25.29 -19.40 -13.10
C LEU A 469 25.43 -20.81 -12.51
N LEU A 470 25.34 -21.85 -13.34
CA LEU A 470 25.55 -23.24 -12.89
C LEU A 470 26.96 -23.45 -12.34
N GLU A 471 27.94 -22.74 -12.89
CA GLU A 471 29.32 -22.70 -12.43
C GLU A 471 29.45 -22.33 -10.94
N GLU A 472 28.54 -21.49 -10.45
CA GLU A 472 28.57 -20.91 -9.11
C GLU A 472 27.49 -21.50 -8.18
N LEU A 473 26.86 -22.62 -8.56
CA LEU A 473 25.95 -23.34 -7.66
C LEU A 473 26.75 -24.03 -6.55
N ASP A 474 27.01 -23.32 -5.46
CA ASP A 474 28.00 -23.73 -4.45
C ASP A 474 27.55 -23.55 -2.98
N SER A 475 26.36 -22.98 -2.75
CA SER A 475 25.82 -22.75 -1.39
C SER A 475 24.44 -23.37 -1.18
N VAL A 476 24.18 -23.81 0.07
CA VAL A 476 22.88 -24.37 0.46
C VAL A 476 21.78 -23.33 0.24
N GLY A 477 20.68 -23.74 -0.38
CA GLY A 477 19.57 -22.86 -0.73
C GLY A 477 19.68 -22.22 -2.12
N GLU A 478 20.77 -22.48 -2.86
CA GLU A 478 20.91 -22.05 -4.24
C GLU A 478 20.29 -23.04 -5.23
N TYR A 479 19.76 -22.50 -6.34
CA TYR A 479 19.24 -23.30 -7.45
C TYR A 479 19.62 -22.73 -8.81
N TYR A 480 19.56 -23.58 -9.84
CA TYR A 480 19.73 -23.23 -11.25
C TYR A 480 18.71 -24.00 -12.08
N ILE A 481 18.13 -23.36 -13.09
CA ILE A 481 17.26 -24.04 -14.06
C ILE A 481 17.92 -24.00 -15.43
N ASP A 482 18.29 -25.18 -15.94
CA ASP A 482 18.62 -25.36 -17.35
C ASP A 482 17.32 -25.31 -18.16
N ARG A 483 16.95 -24.13 -18.64
CA ARG A 483 15.71 -23.89 -19.39
C ARG A 483 15.70 -24.54 -20.77
N GLU A 484 16.88 -24.81 -21.35
CA GLU A 484 17.01 -25.49 -22.64
C GLU A 484 16.60 -26.97 -22.49
N ASN A 485 17.16 -27.63 -21.47
CA ASN A 485 16.92 -29.05 -21.24
C ASN A 485 15.75 -29.34 -20.28
N GLY A 486 15.27 -28.36 -19.53
CA GLY A 486 14.18 -28.50 -18.56
C GLY A 486 14.60 -29.20 -17.28
N LYS A 487 15.78 -28.86 -16.74
CA LYS A 487 16.32 -29.46 -15.52
C LYS A 487 16.48 -28.42 -14.43
N LEU A 488 15.97 -28.71 -13.23
CA LEU A 488 16.21 -27.95 -12.01
C LEU A 488 17.37 -28.59 -11.25
N TYR A 489 18.33 -27.79 -10.82
CA TYR A 489 19.42 -28.18 -9.93
C TYR A 489 19.30 -27.38 -8.63
N TYR A 490 19.42 -28.04 -7.48
CA TYR A 490 19.22 -27.44 -6.17
C TYR A 490 20.26 -27.96 -5.17
N TYR A 491 20.99 -27.06 -4.53
CA TYR A 491 21.83 -27.41 -3.39
C TYR A 491 20.98 -27.38 -2.12
N ALA A 492 20.34 -28.51 -1.84
CA ALA A 492 19.43 -28.65 -0.72
C ALA A 492 20.17 -28.74 0.64
N PRO A 493 19.49 -28.42 1.77
CA PRO A 493 19.96 -28.75 3.10
C PRO A 493 20.28 -30.24 3.25
N SER A 494 21.25 -30.58 4.11
CA SER A 494 21.72 -31.97 4.25
C SER A 494 20.65 -32.96 4.70
N ASP A 495 19.61 -32.48 5.39
CA ASP A 495 18.46 -33.26 5.85
C ASP A 495 17.28 -33.24 4.86
N PHE A 496 17.40 -32.64 3.66
CA PHE A 496 16.31 -32.50 2.69
C PHE A 496 15.53 -33.80 2.39
N THR A 497 16.24 -34.91 2.26
CA THR A 497 15.62 -36.22 1.96
C THR A 497 14.83 -36.75 3.16
N SER A 498 15.35 -36.62 4.38
CA SER A 498 14.74 -37.10 5.63
C SER A 498 13.74 -36.13 6.27
N GLY A 499 13.91 -34.82 6.06
CA GLY A 499 13.13 -33.76 6.67
C GLY A 499 11.81 -33.52 5.94
N ASN A 500 10.88 -32.81 6.58
CA ASN A 500 9.61 -32.46 5.98
C ASN A 500 9.74 -31.09 5.29
N TYR A 501 9.76 -31.08 3.95
CA TYR A 501 9.89 -29.88 3.14
C TYR A 501 8.71 -29.78 2.17
N ASP A 502 8.03 -28.62 2.16
CA ASP A 502 7.14 -28.21 1.08
C ASP A 502 8.01 -27.62 -0.03
N VAL A 503 7.88 -28.13 -1.25
CA VAL A 503 8.71 -27.73 -2.39
C VAL A 503 7.79 -27.45 -3.57
N GLY A 504 7.90 -26.24 -4.13
CA GLY A 504 7.10 -25.84 -5.27
C GLY A 504 7.89 -25.00 -6.26
N LEU A 505 7.41 -24.99 -7.50
CA LEU A 505 7.93 -24.15 -8.57
C LEU A 505 6.84 -23.16 -8.98
N SER A 506 7.12 -21.85 -8.96
CA SER A 506 6.14 -20.85 -9.38
C SER A 506 5.88 -20.91 -10.89
N THR A 507 4.61 -20.99 -11.30
CA THR A 507 4.25 -21.12 -12.73
C THR A 507 3.12 -20.18 -13.16
N LEU A 508 2.22 -19.81 -12.26
CA LEU A 508 1.05 -18.97 -12.56
C LEU A 508 1.45 -17.59 -13.08
N LYS A 509 1.06 -17.26 -14.31
CA LYS A 509 1.39 -15.99 -14.99
C LYS A 509 0.40 -14.88 -14.66
N THR A 510 -0.88 -15.21 -14.69
CA THR A 510 -2.00 -14.27 -14.50
C THR A 510 -2.22 -13.93 -13.02
N PRO A 511 -2.88 -12.80 -12.71
CA PRO A 511 -3.27 -12.49 -11.34
C PRO A 511 -4.17 -13.57 -10.75
N VAL A 512 -4.01 -13.91 -9.46
CA VAL A 512 -4.92 -14.86 -8.77
C VAL A 512 -6.36 -14.33 -8.85
N PHE A 513 -6.56 -13.07 -8.45
CA PHE A 513 -7.80 -12.32 -8.63
C PHE A 513 -7.57 -11.15 -9.57
N ASN A 514 -8.28 -11.12 -10.69
CA ASN A 514 -8.25 -10.04 -11.68
C ASN A 514 -9.62 -9.36 -11.74
N PHE A 515 -9.81 -8.29 -10.98
CA PHE A 515 -11.01 -7.46 -10.98
C PHE A 515 -10.98 -6.48 -12.15
N ASN A 516 -11.74 -6.77 -13.20
CA ASN A 516 -11.82 -5.98 -14.42
C ASN A 516 -13.16 -5.23 -14.48
N GLY A 517 -13.19 -4.07 -13.81
CA GLY A 517 -14.37 -3.25 -13.59
C GLY A 517 -15.37 -3.87 -12.63
N ALA A 518 -14.94 -4.84 -11.82
CA ALA A 518 -15.77 -5.46 -10.80
C ALA A 518 -16.02 -4.51 -9.63
N GLU A 519 -17.12 -4.75 -8.92
CA GLU A 519 -17.60 -3.87 -7.86
C GLU A 519 -18.16 -4.69 -6.68
N TYR A 520 -18.04 -4.17 -5.45
CA TYR A 520 -18.61 -4.77 -4.24
C TYR A 520 -18.16 -6.23 -4.02
N ILE A 521 -16.85 -6.46 -4.03
CA ILE A 521 -16.24 -7.77 -3.77
C ILE A 521 -15.22 -7.67 -2.62
N SER A 522 -15.30 -8.62 -1.70
CA SER A 522 -14.37 -8.78 -0.59
C SER A 522 -13.63 -10.10 -0.71
N VAL A 523 -12.30 -10.09 -0.53
CA VAL A 523 -11.45 -11.26 -0.40
C VAL A 523 -10.82 -11.22 0.98
N SER A 524 -11.03 -12.25 1.79
CA SER A 524 -10.56 -12.23 3.17
C SER A 524 -10.10 -13.57 3.73
N ASN A 525 -9.19 -13.53 4.72
CA ASN A 525 -8.73 -14.69 5.49
C ASN A 525 -8.12 -15.83 4.62
N ILE A 526 -7.48 -15.48 3.50
CA ILE A 526 -6.92 -16.47 2.56
C ILE A 526 -5.40 -16.26 2.43
N THR A 527 -4.67 -17.36 2.26
CA THR A 527 -3.28 -17.32 1.81
C THR A 527 -3.22 -17.40 0.29
N MET A 528 -2.48 -16.51 -0.36
CA MET A 528 -2.15 -16.51 -1.78
C MET A 528 -0.63 -16.63 -1.93
N LYS A 529 -0.16 -17.61 -2.71
CA LYS A 529 1.30 -17.81 -2.86
C LYS A 529 1.78 -18.23 -4.25
N GLY A 530 3.01 -17.83 -4.58
CA GLY A 530 3.83 -18.48 -5.62
C GLY A 530 3.44 -18.19 -7.07
N GLY A 531 3.03 -16.96 -7.37
CA GLY A 531 2.77 -16.51 -8.75
C GLY A 531 3.97 -15.82 -9.40
N ARG A 532 4.02 -15.81 -10.72
CA ARG A 532 5.01 -15.05 -11.51
C ARG A 532 4.49 -13.67 -11.94
N GLY A 533 3.18 -13.46 -11.84
CA GLY A 533 2.50 -12.18 -12.06
C GLY A 533 2.15 -11.47 -10.75
N TYR A 534 0.93 -10.91 -10.69
CA TYR A 534 0.38 -10.29 -9.49
C TYR A 534 -0.38 -11.29 -8.62
N ALA A 535 -0.59 -10.99 -7.35
CA ALA A 535 -1.62 -11.69 -6.58
C ALA A 535 -3.00 -11.16 -6.99
N ILE A 536 -3.17 -9.84 -6.97
CA ILE A 536 -4.44 -9.18 -7.23
C ILE A 536 -4.24 -7.99 -8.18
N LEU A 537 -5.08 -7.91 -9.21
CA LEU A 537 -5.16 -6.79 -10.14
C LEU A 537 -6.58 -6.21 -10.14
N GLY A 538 -6.72 -4.88 -10.05
CA GLY A 538 -7.99 -4.16 -10.14
C GLY A 538 -7.92 -3.06 -11.18
N THR A 539 -8.77 -3.12 -12.21
CA THR A 539 -8.72 -2.23 -13.37
C THR A 539 -10.12 -1.81 -13.79
N SER A 540 -10.23 -0.85 -14.71
CA SER A 540 -11.48 -0.54 -15.41
C SER A 540 -11.98 -1.73 -16.23
N ALA A 541 -13.29 -1.76 -16.50
CA ALA A 541 -13.90 -2.76 -17.38
C ALA A 541 -13.28 -2.71 -18.78
N GLY A 542 -12.88 -3.86 -19.30
CA GLY A 542 -12.25 -4.01 -20.62
C GLY A 542 -10.78 -3.60 -20.67
N TYR A 543 -10.19 -3.13 -19.55
CA TYR A 543 -8.77 -2.82 -19.50
C TYR A 543 -7.94 -4.06 -19.82
N LYS A 544 -6.88 -3.86 -20.61
CA LYS A 544 -5.87 -4.87 -20.90
C LYS A 544 -4.51 -4.27 -20.60
N ILE A 545 -3.65 -5.08 -20.00
CA ILE A 545 -2.25 -4.69 -19.80
C ILE A 545 -1.63 -4.41 -21.17
N PRO A 546 -1.11 -3.19 -21.42
CA PRO A 546 -0.58 -2.82 -22.73
C PRO A 546 0.65 -3.67 -23.05
N SER A 547 0.84 -3.96 -24.33
CA SER A 547 2.09 -4.50 -24.83
C SER A 547 3.23 -3.49 -24.68
N PHE A 548 4.46 -3.98 -24.70
CA PHE A 548 5.65 -3.15 -24.62
C PHE A 548 5.75 -2.16 -25.77
N ARG A 549 5.31 -2.55 -26.97
CA ARG A 549 5.23 -1.62 -28.10
C ARG A 549 4.18 -0.54 -27.86
N GLU A 550 2.95 -0.90 -27.49
CA GLU A 550 1.88 0.09 -27.24
C GLU A 550 2.31 1.05 -26.12
N TRP A 551 2.95 0.52 -25.08
CA TRP A 551 3.47 1.32 -24.00
C TRP A 551 4.58 2.29 -24.45
N MET A 552 5.57 1.80 -25.20
CA MET A 552 6.69 2.63 -25.67
C MET A 552 6.23 3.66 -26.72
N VAL A 553 5.44 3.23 -27.70
CA VAL A 553 5.09 4.05 -28.87
C VAL A 553 3.87 4.90 -28.58
N ASP A 554 2.76 4.28 -28.17
CA ASP A 554 1.47 4.95 -28.09
C ASP A 554 1.33 5.73 -26.78
N ILE A 555 1.82 5.18 -25.66
CA ILE A 555 1.71 5.81 -24.33
C ILE A 555 2.88 6.76 -24.07
N ARG A 556 4.13 6.33 -24.34
CA ARG A 556 5.32 7.15 -24.08
C ARG A 556 5.71 8.05 -25.26
N GLY A 557 5.22 7.80 -26.47
CA GLY A 557 5.60 8.58 -27.66
C GLY A 557 7.05 8.37 -28.08
N ALA A 558 7.66 7.23 -27.72
CA ALA A 558 9.05 6.92 -28.07
C ALA A 558 9.16 6.53 -29.55
N ASP A 559 10.15 7.09 -30.24
CA ASP A 559 10.55 6.61 -31.55
C ASP A 559 11.41 5.35 -31.39
N VAL A 560 10.74 4.20 -31.39
CA VAL A 560 11.35 2.86 -31.30
C VAL A 560 12.29 2.53 -32.47
N ASN A 561 12.17 3.26 -33.59
CA ASN A 561 13.08 3.14 -34.75
C ASN A 561 14.17 4.23 -34.76
N GLY A 562 14.10 5.16 -33.81
CA GLY A 562 15.00 6.28 -33.66
C GLY A 562 16.37 5.86 -33.12
N ASP A 563 17.32 6.79 -33.12
CA ASP A 563 18.68 6.53 -32.66
C ASP A 563 18.75 6.16 -31.16
N ASN A 564 17.70 6.41 -30.39
CA ASN A 564 17.60 6.14 -28.94
C ASN A 564 17.70 4.65 -28.54
N PHE A 565 17.57 3.70 -29.48
CA PHE A 565 17.69 2.26 -29.20
C PHE A 565 18.78 1.56 -30.03
N LYS A 566 19.67 2.33 -30.69
CA LYS A 566 20.75 1.77 -31.51
C LYS A 566 22.06 1.68 -30.71
N LYS A 567 22.75 0.54 -30.80
CA LYS A 567 24.07 0.35 -30.17
C LYS A 567 25.05 1.40 -30.72
N GLY A 568 25.68 2.17 -29.83
CA GLY A 568 26.71 3.15 -30.20
C GLY A 568 26.21 4.51 -30.71
N SER A 569 24.91 4.82 -30.66
CA SER A 569 24.35 6.12 -31.07
C SER A 569 24.48 7.24 -30.02
N GLY A 570 25.08 6.94 -28.86
CA GLY A 570 25.06 7.83 -27.69
C GLY A 570 23.74 7.79 -26.92
N SER A 571 22.83 6.86 -27.23
CA SER A 571 21.59 6.67 -26.48
C SER A 571 21.83 6.16 -25.05
N SER A 572 20.90 6.49 -24.15
CA SER A 572 20.93 6.06 -22.75
C SER A 572 20.45 4.61 -22.54
N VAL A 573 19.97 3.92 -23.58
CA VAL A 573 19.35 2.59 -23.49
C VAL A 573 19.58 1.83 -24.80
N TYR A 574 19.95 0.55 -24.72
CA TYR A 574 19.98 -0.36 -25.87
C TYR A 574 19.16 -1.62 -25.59
N ILE A 575 18.30 -1.99 -26.53
CA ILE A 575 17.46 -3.19 -26.46
C ILE A 575 17.83 -4.07 -27.66
N ALA A 576 18.34 -5.28 -27.40
CA ALA A 576 18.59 -6.24 -28.46
C ALA A 576 17.26 -6.75 -29.01
N ASP A 577 17.16 -6.94 -30.34
CA ASP A 577 15.98 -7.52 -31.03
C ASP A 577 14.62 -6.92 -30.59
N LEU A 578 14.46 -5.60 -30.65
CA LEU A 578 13.24 -4.90 -30.20
C LEU A 578 11.92 -5.51 -30.71
N ASP A 579 11.91 -6.00 -31.95
CA ASP A 579 10.76 -6.64 -32.60
C ASP A 579 10.30 -7.94 -31.90
N LYS A 580 11.17 -8.64 -31.16
CA LYS A 580 10.79 -9.83 -30.39
C LYS A 580 9.91 -9.52 -29.18
N TYR A 581 9.87 -8.25 -28.78
CA TYR A 581 9.25 -7.83 -27.52
C TYR A 581 8.00 -7.00 -27.74
N THR A 582 7.61 -6.71 -28.99
CA THR A 582 6.51 -5.78 -29.27
C THR A 582 5.20 -6.20 -28.63
N ASP A 583 4.94 -7.50 -28.56
CA ASP A 583 3.66 -8.06 -28.12
C ASP A 583 3.66 -8.51 -26.64
N SER A 584 4.78 -8.31 -25.93
CA SER A 584 4.93 -8.72 -24.53
C SER A 584 4.27 -7.69 -23.59
N GLN A 585 3.49 -8.09 -22.58
CA GLN A 585 2.71 -7.20 -21.70
C GLN A 585 3.50 -6.44 -20.62
N VAL A 586 3.55 -5.11 -20.62
CA VAL A 586 4.26 -4.31 -19.61
C VAL A 586 3.52 -4.33 -18.27
N PHE A 587 4.16 -4.88 -17.26
CA PHE A 587 3.62 -4.96 -15.91
C PHE A 587 3.53 -3.57 -15.25
N PRO A 588 2.33 -3.07 -14.91
CA PRO A 588 2.17 -1.85 -14.12
C PRO A 588 2.76 -1.96 -12.70
N GLY A 589 3.07 -0.82 -12.09
CA GLY A 589 3.52 -0.77 -10.69
C GLY A 589 4.91 -0.19 -10.48
N HIS A 590 5.72 -0.06 -11.53
CA HIS A 590 6.93 0.75 -11.46
C HIS A 590 6.57 2.24 -11.47
N VAL A 591 7.16 3.02 -10.55
CA VAL A 591 6.66 4.36 -10.18
C VAL A 591 6.74 5.41 -11.29
N TRP A 592 7.57 5.19 -12.32
CA TRP A 592 7.68 6.07 -13.47
C TRP A 592 6.69 5.73 -14.57
N ASP A 593 6.18 4.51 -14.56
CA ASP A 593 5.44 3.97 -15.69
C ASP A 593 3.96 4.30 -15.56
N GLY A 594 3.52 4.57 -14.33
CA GLY A 594 2.13 4.79 -13.99
C GLY A 594 1.32 3.52 -14.20
N PHE A 595 0.20 3.41 -13.50
CA PHE A 595 -0.83 2.46 -13.90
C PHE A 595 -1.66 3.10 -15.01
N VAL A 596 -1.50 2.63 -16.25
CA VAL A 596 -2.08 3.23 -17.47
C VAL A 596 -3.56 2.88 -17.63
N ASP A 597 -4.28 2.83 -16.53
CA ASP A 597 -5.73 2.70 -16.50
C ASP A 597 -6.31 4.09 -16.15
N GLU A 598 -6.81 4.78 -17.17
CA GLU A 598 -7.38 6.12 -17.06
C GLU A 598 -8.92 6.10 -16.88
N GLY A 599 -9.52 4.91 -16.82
CA GLY A 599 -10.96 4.77 -16.54
C GLY A 599 -11.26 4.77 -15.04
N ASP A 600 -12.53 4.51 -14.71
CA ASP A 600 -13.05 4.58 -13.33
C ASP A 600 -12.53 3.45 -12.42
N GLY A 601 -11.89 2.43 -12.98
CA GLY A 601 -11.32 1.34 -12.19
C GLY A 601 -12.35 0.36 -11.64
N VAL A 602 -12.05 -0.16 -10.45
CA VAL A 602 -12.95 -0.96 -9.60
C VAL A 602 -13.66 -0.07 -8.58
N ASN A 603 -14.74 -0.56 -7.98
CA ASN A 603 -15.46 0.19 -6.95
C ASN A 603 -15.81 -0.70 -5.75
N ASN A 604 -15.56 -0.26 -4.52
CA ASN A 604 -15.88 -1.04 -3.30
C ASN A 604 -15.24 -2.44 -3.30
N ILE A 605 -13.90 -2.49 -3.37
CA ILE A 605 -13.14 -3.74 -3.29
C ILE A 605 -12.41 -3.82 -1.96
N GLU A 606 -12.55 -4.94 -1.26
CA GLU A 606 -11.94 -5.15 0.04
C GLU A 606 -10.95 -6.33 0.01
N ILE A 607 -9.73 -6.12 0.48
CA ILE A 607 -8.72 -7.17 0.67
C ILE A 607 -8.29 -7.17 2.14
N LYS A 608 -8.75 -8.16 2.90
CA LYS A 608 -8.67 -8.15 4.37
C LYS A 608 -8.01 -9.41 4.94
N ASN A 609 -7.13 -9.27 5.92
CA ASN A 609 -6.57 -10.41 6.67
C ASN A 609 -5.95 -11.51 5.77
N CYS A 610 -5.30 -11.15 4.66
CA CYS A 610 -4.71 -12.13 3.75
C CYS A 610 -3.20 -12.29 3.99
N ASN A 611 -2.68 -13.49 3.70
CA ASN A 611 -1.24 -13.72 3.54
C ASN A 611 -0.92 -13.75 2.05
N ILE A 612 -0.05 -12.87 1.57
CA ILE A 612 0.30 -12.75 0.15
C ILE A 612 1.80 -12.79 0.01
N PHE A 613 2.34 -13.84 -0.62
CA PHE A 613 3.79 -13.96 -0.73
C PHE A 613 4.30 -14.73 -1.95
N ASN A 614 5.56 -14.51 -2.28
CA ASN A 614 6.27 -15.15 -3.39
C ASN A 614 5.60 -14.84 -4.74
N PHE A 615 5.43 -13.54 -5.04
CA PHE A 615 4.92 -13.07 -6.32
C PHE A 615 6.00 -12.30 -7.10
N GLY A 616 6.26 -12.73 -8.34
CA GLY A 616 7.36 -12.20 -9.14
C GLY A 616 7.18 -10.75 -9.62
N SER A 617 5.97 -10.34 -10.00
CA SER A 617 5.72 -8.98 -10.53
C SER A 617 5.23 -7.98 -9.47
N GLY A 618 4.33 -8.38 -8.58
CA GLY A 618 3.76 -7.50 -7.55
C GLY A 618 2.71 -8.21 -6.70
N ALA A 619 2.19 -7.58 -5.64
CA ALA A 619 1.12 -8.17 -4.84
C ALA A 619 -0.26 -7.64 -5.26
N ILE A 620 -0.61 -6.42 -4.90
CA ILE A 620 -1.92 -5.80 -5.13
C ILE A 620 -1.76 -4.53 -5.97
N VAL A 621 -2.29 -4.52 -7.19
CA VAL A 621 -2.24 -3.35 -8.08
C VAL A 621 -3.65 -2.96 -8.49
N MET A 622 -4.12 -1.77 -8.11
CA MET A 622 -5.50 -1.36 -8.35
C MET A 622 -5.66 0.11 -8.77
N ASN A 623 -6.68 0.35 -9.58
CA ASN A 623 -7.27 1.66 -9.87
C ASN A 623 -8.74 1.57 -9.47
N GLY A 624 -9.26 2.53 -8.73
CA GLY A 624 -10.65 2.50 -8.29
C GLY A 624 -10.96 3.45 -7.13
N THR A 625 -12.20 3.36 -6.65
CA THR A 625 -12.73 4.11 -5.49
C THR A 625 -13.31 3.15 -4.44
N GLY A 626 -13.27 3.53 -3.16
CA GLY A 626 -13.71 2.65 -2.06
C GLY A 626 -12.89 1.35 -1.98
N VAL A 627 -11.59 1.41 -2.26
CA VAL A 627 -10.70 0.25 -2.16
C VAL A 627 -10.09 0.22 -0.76
N HIS A 628 -10.36 -0.85 -0.01
CA HIS A 628 -9.88 -1.02 1.38
C HIS A 628 -8.94 -2.22 1.48
N ILE A 629 -7.67 -1.96 1.77
CA ILE A 629 -6.62 -2.98 1.92
C ILE A 629 -6.17 -2.99 3.38
N ASP A 630 -6.68 -3.95 4.16
CA ASP A 630 -6.58 -3.93 5.62
C ASP A 630 -5.99 -5.23 6.20
N ASN A 631 -5.05 -5.07 7.14
CA ASN A 631 -4.48 -6.15 7.94
C ASN A 631 -3.87 -7.33 7.15
N ASN A 632 -3.20 -7.07 6.03
CA ASN A 632 -2.57 -8.10 5.22
C ASN A 632 -1.09 -8.31 5.57
N HIS A 633 -0.61 -9.55 5.43
CA HIS A 633 0.82 -9.87 5.38
C HIS A 633 1.29 -9.92 3.94
N ILE A 634 2.18 -9.03 3.52
CA ILE A 634 2.71 -9.03 2.16
C ILE A 634 4.22 -9.17 2.21
N ARG A 635 4.76 -10.27 1.67
CA ARG A 635 6.22 -10.48 1.68
C ARG A 635 6.76 -11.19 0.46
N ASN A 636 8.07 -11.11 0.22
CA ASN A 636 8.73 -11.78 -0.89
C ASN A 636 8.08 -11.41 -2.23
N ILE A 637 8.05 -10.10 -2.52
CA ILE A 637 7.46 -9.57 -3.75
C ILE A 637 8.58 -9.08 -4.67
N GLY A 638 8.62 -9.58 -5.91
CA GLY A 638 9.70 -9.31 -6.85
C GLY A 638 9.69 -7.88 -7.40
N GLY A 639 8.51 -7.26 -7.48
CA GLY A 639 8.29 -5.85 -7.85
C GLY A 639 7.56 -5.06 -6.77
N THR A 640 6.63 -4.19 -7.16
CA THR A 640 5.88 -3.32 -6.22
C THR A 640 4.85 -4.14 -5.44
N ALA A 641 4.85 -4.02 -4.12
CA ALA A 641 3.89 -4.75 -3.29
C ALA A 641 2.48 -4.21 -3.48
N LEU A 642 2.27 -2.92 -3.25
CA LEU A 642 0.95 -2.30 -3.37
C LEU A 642 1.03 -1.07 -4.28
N TYR A 643 0.22 -1.02 -5.34
CA TYR A 643 -0.01 0.19 -6.13
C TYR A 643 -1.49 0.53 -6.11
N LEU A 644 -1.86 1.75 -5.69
CA LEU A 644 -3.24 2.20 -5.65
C LEU A 644 -3.43 3.53 -6.35
N ARG A 645 -4.37 3.57 -7.31
CA ARG A 645 -4.84 4.78 -7.98
C ARG A 645 -6.31 5.02 -7.69
N GLY A 646 -6.72 6.27 -7.54
CA GLY A 646 -8.14 6.60 -7.39
C GLY A 646 -8.43 8.08 -7.18
N GLY A 647 -9.69 8.45 -7.35
CA GLY A 647 -10.14 9.84 -7.21
C GLY A 647 -9.87 10.67 -8.46
N ASP A 648 -10.38 11.90 -8.47
CA ASP A 648 -10.32 12.77 -9.64
C ASP A 648 -9.44 13.99 -9.36
N LEU A 649 -8.29 14.02 -10.03
CA LEU A 649 -7.29 15.08 -9.92
C LEU A 649 -7.79 16.43 -10.45
N GLU A 650 -8.72 16.50 -11.40
CA GLU A 650 -9.18 17.78 -11.95
C GLU A 650 -10.27 18.43 -11.09
N THR A 651 -11.04 17.62 -10.35
CA THR A 651 -12.08 18.11 -9.43
C THR A 651 -11.67 18.07 -7.96
N LEU A 652 -10.50 17.49 -7.64
CA LEU A 652 -10.07 17.17 -6.28
C LEU A 652 -11.07 16.26 -5.52
N THR A 653 -11.81 15.42 -6.24
CA THR A 653 -12.73 14.46 -5.62
C THR A 653 -11.93 13.30 -5.00
N PRO A 654 -12.01 13.07 -3.68
CA PRO A 654 -11.26 12.00 -3.02
C PRO A 654 -11.75 10.62 -3.44
N SER A 655 -10.84 9.65 -3.37
CA SER A 655 -11.08 8.26 -3.77
C SER A 655 -11.78 7.38 -2.73
N ASP A 656 -11.76 7.80 -1.46
CA ASP A 656 -12.16 6.97 -0.32
C ASP A 656 -11.36 5.64 -0.22
N ASN A 657 -10.11 5.67 -0.69
CA ASN A 657 -9.23 4.51 -0.69
C ASN A 657 -8.35 4.48 0.57
N GLU A 658 -8.17 3.28 1.12
CA GLU A 658 -7.49 3.07 2.40
C GLU A 658 -6.48 1.91 2.33
N ILE A 659 -5.28 2.14 2.91
CA ILE A 659 -4.25 1.11 3.12
C ILE A 659 -3.90 1.09 4.61
N MET A 660 -4.45 0.11 5.33
CA MET A 660 -4.47 0.10 6.79
C MET A 660 -3.86 -1.17 7.38
N ASN A 661 -3.13 -1.02 8.49
CA ASN A 661 -2.71 -2.15 9.33
C ASN A 661 -1.90 -3.24 8.59
N ASN A 662 -1.23 -2.96 7.48
CA ASN A 662 -0.51 -3.99 6.72
C ASN A 662 0.92 -4.17 7.24
N ASN A 663 1.44 -5.39 7.14
CA ASN A 663 2.85 -5.70 7.32
C ASN A 663 3.47 -6.04 5.96
N ILE A 664 4.36 -5.19 5.45
CA ILE A 664 4.93 -5.33 4.10
C ILE A 664 6.45 -5.35 4.16
N HIS A 665 7.07 -6.44 3.69
CA HIS A 665 8.53 -6.55 3.69
C HIS A 665 9.09 -7.43 2.58
N ARG A 666 10.41 -7.38 2.37
CA ARG A 666 11.11 -8.15 1.30
C ARG A 666 10.49 -7.89 -0.08
N VAL A 667 10.42 -6.61 -0.43
CA VAL A 667 9.85 -6.11 -1.68
C VAL A 667 10.97 -5.74 -2.67
N GLY A 668 10.73 -5.86 -3.97
CA GLY A 668 11.68 -5.47 -5.01
C GLY A 668 12.91 -6.37 -5.15
N TYR A 669 12.87 -7.63 -4.69
CA TYR A 669 14.09 -8.47 -4.74
C TYR A 669 14.47 -8.92 -6.17
N LEU A 670 13.55 -8.85 -7.14
CA LEU A 670 13.82 -9.10 -8.57
C LEU A 670 14.05 -7.80 -9.35
N GLN A 671 13.12 -6.85 -9.23
CA GLN A 671 13.24 -5.51 -9.77
C GLN A 671 13.72 -4.60 -8.64
N ARG A 672 15.02 -4.30 -8.55
CA ARG A 672 15.59 -3.70 -7.33
C ARG A 672 15.48 -2.19 -7.24
N ALA A 673 15.03 -1.51 -8.29
CA ALA A 673 14.91 -0.07 -8.33
C ALA A 673 13.49 0.39 -8.69
N TYR A 674 13.03 1.46 -8.04
CA TYR A 674 11.77 2.14 -8.31
C TYR A 674 10.50 1.27 -8.26
N VAL A 675 10.52 0.24 -7.42
CA VAL A 675 9.35 -0.55 -7.03
C VAL A 675 9.19 -0.49 -5.50
N PRO A 676 8.33 0.40 -5.01
CA PRO A 676 8.16 0.60 -3.58
C PRO A 676 7.33 -0.50 -2.92
N ALA A 677 7.31 -0.51 -1.59
CA ALA A 677 6.29 -1.25 -0.86
C ALA A 677 4.89 -0.69 -1.18
N ILE A 678 4.75 0.63 -1.20
CA ILE A 678 3.49 1.32 -1.51
C ILE A 678 3.73 2.41 -2.56
N ALA A 679 3.02 2.31 -3.69
CA ALA A 679 2.89 3.33 -4.72
C ALA A 679 1.46 3.89 -4.75
N MET A 680 1.31 5.20 -4.88
CA MET A 680 -0.01 5.86 -4.87
C MET A 680 -0.14 6.94 -5.94
N HIS A 681 -1.33 7.06 -6.52
CA HIS A 681 -1.65 8.17 -7.43
C HIS A 681 -3.12 8.61 -7.31
N GLY A 682 -3.38 9.88 -7.04
CA GLY A 682 -4.73 10.44 -7.19
C GLY A 682 -5.11 11.42 -6.10
N VAL A 683 -6.29 11.27 -5.50
CA VAL A 683 -6.81 12.21 -4.49
C VAL A 683 -7.29 11.49 -3.24
N GLY A 684 -6.89 11.98 -2.06
CA GLY A 684 -7.52 11.60 -0.78
C GLY A 684 -7.24 10.18 -0.30
N ILE A 685 -6.20 9.50 -0.81
CA ILE A 685 -5.83 8.16 -0.32
C ILE A 685 -5.27 8.29 1.11
N HIS A 686 -5.77 7.45 2.03
CA HIS A 686 -5.33 7.39 3.42
C HIS A 686 -4.50 6.13 3.69
N VAL A 687 -3.32 6.30 4.27
CA VAL A 687 -2.40 5.21 4.60
C VAL A 687 -1.97 5.30 6.06
N ALA A 688 -2.38 4.32 6.87
CA ALA A 688 -2.06 4.32 8.28
C ALA A 688 -1.81 2.97 8.93
N TYR A 689 -1.07 2.99 10.04
CA TYR A 689 -0.81 1.83 10.89
C TYR A 689 -0.07 0.69 10.17
N ASN A 690 0.69 0.99 9.12
CA ASN A 690 1.45 -0.03 8.38
C ASN A 690 2.87 -0.17 8.92
N ASP A 691 3.40 -1.39 8.94
CA ASP A 691 4.79 -1.70 9.26
C ASP A 691 5.53 -2.15 8.00
N LEU A 692 6.52 -1.37 7.57
CA LEU A 692 7.10 -1.42 6.23
C LEU A 692 8.63 -1.45 6.31
N TYR A 693 9.23 -2.55 5.87
CA TYR A 693 10.68 -2.73 6.02
C TYR A 693 11.30 -3.66 4.98
N ASP A 694 12.62 -3.72 4.94
CA ASP A 694 13.39 -4.64 4.09
C ASP A 694 13.10 -4.48 2.59
N ALA A 695 13.46 -3.31 2.05
CA ALA A 695 13.41 -3.02 0.63
C ALA A 695 14.79 -2.52 0.11
N PRO A 696 15.20 -2.89 -1.11
CA PRO A 696 16.44 -2.42 -1.72
C PRO A 696 16.39 -0.92 -2.04
N HIS A 697 15.18 -0.39 -2.27
CA HIS A 697 14.90 0.97 -2.74
C HIS A 697 13.90 1.69 -1.79
N CYS A 698 13.24 2.74 -2.27
CA CYS A 698 12.21 3.48 -1.55
C CYS A 698 11.02 2.63 -1.08
N ILE A 699 10.39 3.04 0.03
CA ILE A 699 9.24 2.34 0.62
C ILE A 699 7.92 2.94 0.14
N PHE A 700 7.85 4.27 0.06
CA PHE A 700 6.73 5.00 -0.51
C PHE A 700 7.13 5.75 -1.75
N ASN A 701 6.23 5.75 -2.72
CA ASN A 701 6.22 6.70 -3.81
C ASN A 701 4.79 7.18 -4.06
N TYR A 702 4.54 8.48 -3.99
CA TYR A 702 3.18 9.00 -4.17
C TYR A 702 3.11 10.21 -5.08
N HIS A 703 1.98 10.34 -5.76
CA HIS A 703 1.64 11.42 -6.66
C HIS A 703 0.20 11.87 -6.44
N GLY A 704 -0.09 13.17 -6.56
CA GLY A 704 -1.45 13.70 -6.43
C GLY A 704 -1.67 14.57 -5.19
N ASN A 705 -2.91 14.59 -4.72
CA ASN A 705 -3.42 15.61 -3.81
C ASN A 705 -4.08 15.00 -2.57
N GLU A 706 -3.98 15.73 -1.46
CA GLU A 706 -4.75 15.48 -0.23
C GLU A 706 -4.57 14.07 0.37
N HIS A 707 -3.44 13.41 0.09
CA HIS A 707 -3.10 12.15 0.73
C HIS A 707 -2.77 12.36 2.22
N ILE A 708 -3.13 11.38 3.03
CA ILE A 708 -2.77 11.33 4.45
C ILE A 708 -1.90 10.09 4.68
N ILE A 709 -0.67 10.30 5.13
CA ILE A 709 0.27 9.23 5.51
C ILE A 709 0.58 9.39 6.99
N GLU A 710 0.02 8.51 7.84
CA GLU A 710 0.16 8.65 9.28
C GLU A 710 0.27 7.37 10.08
N TYR A 711 0.91 7.42 11.26
CA TYR A 711 1.05 6.26 12.14
C TYR A 711 1.71 5.03 11.48
N ASN A 712 2.51 5.23 10.43
CA ASN A 712 3.26 4.15 9.81
C ASN A 712 4.63 4.02 10.47
N LYS A 713 5.15 2.79 10.49
CA LYS A 713 6.50 2.47 10.92
C LYS A 713 7.30 2.05 9.69
N ILE A 714 8.35 2.79 9.38
CA ILE A 714 9.19 2.57 8.20
C ILE A 714 10.63 2.39 8.65
N HIS A 715 11.21 1.23 8.36
CA HIS A 715 12.56 0.96 8.84
C HIS A 715 13.32 -0.08 8.03
N ASP A 716 14.63 -0.12 8.25
CA ASP A 716 15.52 -1.08 7.61
C ASP A 716 15.27 -1.19 6.10
N ALA A 717 15.24 -0.04 5.45
CA ALA A 717 14.85 0.12 4.06
C ALA A 717 15.88 0.96 3.29
N VAL A 718 15.70 1.03 1.96
CA VAL A 718 16.69 1.60 1.05
C VAL A 718 18.01 0.90 1.31
N LYS A 719 18.11 -0.42 1.09
CA LYS A 719 19.31 -1.21 1.46
C LYS A 719 20.34 -1.36 0.36
N GLU A 720 19.97 -1.14 -0.90
CA GLU A 720 20.81 -1.53 -2.04
C GLU A 720 20.96 -0.46 -3.12
N CYS A 721 20.20 0.63 -3.06
CA CYS A 721 20.35 1.76 -3.99
C CYS A 721 20.90 2.99 -3.29
N LEU A 722 21.57 3.86 -4.04
CA LEU A 722 21.97 5.20 -3.59
C LEU A 722 20.96 6.22 -4.11
N ASP A 723 20.97 7.44 -3.56
CA ASP A 723 20.10 8.54 -4.03
C ASP A 723 18.59 8.24 -3.94
N MET A 724 18.18 7.62 -2.83
CA MET A 724 16.80 7.13 -2.59
C MET A 724 16.35 7.26 -1.13
N ASP A 725 15.05 7.14 -0.88
CA ASP A 725 14.43 7.63 0.36
C ASP A 725 13.33 6.71 0.88
N ALA A 726 13.03 6.76 2.18
CA ALA A 726 11.88 6.01 2.71
C ALA A 726 10.56 6.50 2.08
N ILE A 727 10.33 7.82 2.03
CA ILE A 727 9.19 8.43 1.34
C ILE A 727 9.68 9.36 0.24
N TYR A 728 9.24 9.10 -0.99
CA TYR A 728 9.63 9.87 -2.17
C TYR A 728 8.41 10.42 -2.92
N THR A 729 8.51 11.65 -3.43
CA THR A 729 7.52 12.22 -4.36
C THR A 729 8.18 13.20 -5.33
N ARG A 730 7.50 13.44 -6.47
CA ARG A 730 7.94 14.39 -7.52
C ARG A 730 7.02 15.58 -7.71
N ASN A 731 6.52 16.14 -6.61
CA ASN A 731 5.61 17.26 -6.69
C ASN A 731 6.26 18.55 -7.23
N GLU A 732 7.58 18.62 -7.42
CA GLU A 732 8.21 19.72 -8.15
C GLU A 732 7.69 19.88 -9.57
N TYR A 733 7.30 18.79 -10.24
CA TYR A 733 6.85 18.83 -11.63
C TYR A 733 5.41 19.31 -11.76
N MET A 734 4.63 19.10 -10.70
CA MET A 734 3.19 19.33 -10.69
C MET A 734 2.88 20.28 -9.55
N PRO A 735 2.99 21.61 -9.78
CA PRO A 735 2.84 22.60 -8.72
C PRO A 735 1.50 22.53 -7.98
N GLN A 736 0.48 21.96 -8.62
CA GLN A 736 -0.84 21.74 -8.10
C GLN A 736 -0.98 20.51 -7.19
N TRP A 737 0.00 19.61 -7.12
CA TRP A 737 0.00 18.45 -6.21
C TRP A 737 0.30 18.87 -4.78
N ARG A 738 -0.76 19.22 -4.04
CA ARG A 738 -0.74 19.90 -2.74
C ARG A 738 -1.73 19.27 -1.76
N GLY A 739 -1.69 19.72 -0.52
CA GLY A 739 -2.58 19.25 0.54
C GLY A 739 -2.17 17.91 1.16
N ASN A 740 -1.07 17.31 0.70
CA ASN A 740 -0.57 16.05 1.24
C ASN A 740 0.01 16.24 2.66
N ILE A 741 -0.36 15.35 3.57
CA ILE A 741 0.02 15.36 4.98
C ILE A 741 0.82 14.10 5.31
N ILE A 742 2.01 14.29 5.90
CA ILE A 742 2.85 13.22 6.45
C ILE A 742 3.03 13.48 7.94
N ARG A 743 2.36 12.70 8.80
CA ARG A 743 2.38 12.96 10.25
C ARG A 743 2.44 11.72 11.12
N ASN A 744 2.95 11.84 12.34
CA ASN A 744 2.93 10.76 13.32
C ASN A 744 3.54 9.44 12.81
N ASN A 745 4.50 9.48 11.88
CA ASN A 745 5.20 8.28 11.41
C ASN A 745 6.51 8.08 12.17
N TYR A 746 6.95 6.83 12.30
CA TYR A 746 8.27 6.48 12.82
C TYR A 746 9.17 5.96 11.71
N ILE A 747 10.18 6.76 11.34
CA ILE A 747 11.09 6.48 10.22
C ILE A 747 12.51 6.31 10.78
N TYR A 748 13.07 5.11 10.69
CA TYR A 748 14.37 4.86 11.31
C TYR A 748 15.26 3.83 10.58
N ASN A 749 16.55 3.82 10.93
CA ASN A 749 17.56 2.94 10.34
C ASN A 749 17.67 3.08 8.82
N LEU A 750 18.09 4.27 8.36
CA LEU A 750 18.27 4.57 6.94
C LEU A 750 19.68 5.10 6.66
N GLY A 751 20.24 4.73 5.51
CA GLY A 751 21.57 5.19 5.08
C GLY A 751 22.73 4.58 5.87
N ILE A 752 22.48 3.48 6.57
CA ILE A 752 23.44 2.76 7.43
C ILE A 752 23.98 1.46 6.82
N TYR A 753 23.39 1.01 5.71
CA TYR A 753 23.74 -0.27 5.07
C TYR A 753 24.90 -0.11 4.08
N PRO A 754 25.74 -1.15 3.90
CA PRO A 754 26.71 -1.17 2.82
C PRO A 754 26.01 -1.41 1.48
N VAL A 755 26.49 -0.74 0.42
CA VAL A 755 26.00 -0.89 -0.95
C VAL A 755 27.18 -0.98 -1.88
N GLY A 756 27.32 -2.10 -2.59
CA GLY A 756 28.49 -2.30 -3.44
C GLY A 756 29.79 -2.34 -2.63
N GLU A 757 30.79 -1.60 -3.09
CA GLU A 757 32.03 -1.34 -2.33
C GLU A 757 31.88 -0.25 -1.26
N TYR A 758 30.76 0.48 -1.25
CA TYR A 758 30.52 1.53 -0.28
C TYR A 758 30.13 0.89 1.05
N LYS A 759 30.97 1.10 2.08
CA LYS A 759 30.68 0.62 3.43
C LYS A 759 29.35 1.15 3.98
N LYS A 760 28.84 2.26 3.43
CA LYS A 760 27.65 3.01 3.83
C LYS A 760 27.06 3.74 2.63
N GLN A 761 25.76 4.05 2.67
CA GLN A 761 25.04 4.71 1.58
C GLN A 761 25.24 6.23 1.51
N LEU A 762 24.90 6.77 0.34
CA LEU A 762 25.00 8.16 -0.05
C LEU A 762 23.64 8.62 -0.60
N ASN A 763 23.31 9.88 -0.36
CA ASN A 763 22.09 10.56 -0.78
C ASN A 763 20.82 9.84 -0.32
N VAL A 764 20.71 9.45 0.95
CA VAL A 764 19.52 8.79 1.49
C VAL A 764 18.73 9.72 2.42
N SER A 765 17.42 9.87 2.24
CA SER A 765 16.59 10.62 3.21
C SER A 765 15.47 9.79 3.82
N GLY A 766 14.97 10.25 4.97
CA GLY A 766 13.68 9.77 5.48
C GLY A 766 12.54 10.19 4.54
N ILE A 767 12.47 11.48 4.22
CA ILE A 767 11.51 12.02 3.25
C ILE A 767 12.27 12.85 2.22
N ARG A 768 11.97 12.66 0.93
CA ARG A 768 12.49 13.50 -0.13
C ARG A 768 11.41 13.94 -1.11
N THR A 769 11.46 15.23 -1.45
CA THR A 769 11.02 15.70 -2.75
C THR A 769 12.23 15.88 -3.64
N ASP A 770 12.14 15.39 -4.87
CA ASP A 770 13.17 15.69 -5.86
C ASP A 770 13.20 17.22 -6.13
N ASN A 771 14.24 17.67 -6.84
CA ASN A 771 14.57 19.05 -7.18
C ASN A 771 13.38 20.04 -7.10
N TYR A 772 13.36 21.00 -6.16
CA TYR A 772 12.33 22.07 -6.06
C TYR A 772 10.93 21.65 -5.54
N GLY A 773 10.76 20.50 -4.89
CA GLY A 773 9.44 20.12 -4.35
C GLY A 773 8.96 21.01 -3.18
N HIS A 774 7.64 21.20 -3.08
CA HIS A 774 7.04 22.33 -2.37
C HIS A 774 5.71 21.97 -1.68
N GLY A 775 5.20 22.84 -0.80
CA GLY A 775 3.85 22.70 -0.25
C GLY A 775 3.61 21.44 0.59
N LEU A 776 4.66 20.81 1.10
CA LEU A 776 4.54 19.64 1.97
C LEU A 776 4.17 20.03 3.41
N GLN A 777 3.37 19.18 4.05
CA GLN A 777 3.04 19.28 5.47
C GLN A 777 3.60 18.07 6.22
N ILE A 778 4.69 18.26 6.95
CA ILE A 778 5.42 17.21 7.67
C ILE A 778 5.44 17.57 9.16
N TYR A 779 4.68 16.84 9.99
CA TYR A 779 4.63 17.18 11.40
C TYR A 779 4.46 15.99 12.35
N ASN A 780 4.97 16.14 13.57
CA ASN A 780 4.90 15.12 14.63
C ASN A 780 5.47 13.75 14.23
N ASN A 781 6.37 13.68 13.24
CA ASN A 781 7.05 12.45 12.88
C ASN A 781 8.30 12.25 13.76
N VAL A 782 8.69 10.99 13.92
CA VAL A 782 9.91 10.58 14.60
C VAL A 782 10.90 10.05 13.57
N PHE A 783 12.05 10.71 13.44
CA PHE A 783 13.16 10.30 12.61
C PHE A 783 14.30 9.83 13.51
N ALA A 784 14.76 8.59 13.35
CA ALA A 784 15.82 8.06 14.22
C ALA A 784 16.91 7.31 13.47
N ASN A 785 18.18 7.51 13.85
CA ASN A 785 19.32 6.77 13.29
C ASN A 785 19.36 6.84 11.75
N ILE A 786 19.24 8.06 11.22
CA ILE A 786 19.30 8.35 9.78
C ILE A 786 20.65 9.01 9.48
N GLY A 787 21.60 8.23 8.99
CA GLY A 787 22.94 8.76 8.77
C GLY A 787 24.08 7.82 9.03
N SER A 788 25.26 8.25 8.59
CA SER A 788 26.51 7.59 8.95
C SER A 788 27.69 8.55 8.78
N ASP A 789 28.79 8.32 9.52
CA ASP A 789 29.94 9.23 9.48
C ASP A 789 30.55 9.40 8.07
N ASN A 790 30.80 10.66 7.73
CA ASN A 790 31.21 11.18 6.43
C ASN A 790 30.25 10.84 5.28
N ALA A 791 28.99 10.51 5.58
CA ALA A 791 27.99 10.27 4.55
C ALA A 791 27.76 11.52 3.68
N ASN A 792 27.42 11.28 2.42
CA ASN A 792 27.02 12.31 1.49
C ASN A 792 25.49 12.44 1.51
N ASN A 793 24.93 13.61 1.83
CA ASN A 793 23.48 13.90 1.83
C ASN A 793 22.58 12.81 2.46
N VAL A 794 22.94 12.26 3.63
CA VAL A 794 22.02 11.40 4.39
C VAL A 794 21.29 12.21 5.46
N ILE A 795 20.00 12.50 5.26
CA ILE A 795 19.28 13.60 5.94
C ILE A 795 17.86 13.13 6.36
N GLY A 796 17.32 13.65 7.45
CA GLY A 796 15.93 13.35 7.84
C GLY A 796 14.92 13.71 6.74
N VAL A 797 14.93 14.97 6.29
CA VAL A 797 14.05 15.48 5.24
C VAL A 797 14.83 16.32 4.22
N THR A 798 14.65 16.03 2.93
CA THR A 798 15.13 16.83 1.81
C THR A 798 13.92 17.38 1.05
N ALA A 799 13.66 18.69 1.12
CA ALA A 799 12.58 19.29 0.36
C ALA A 799 12.97 20.69 -0.12
N GLN A 800 13.43 20.76 -1.37
CA GLN A 800 14.22 21.90 -1.79
C GLN A 800 13.41 23.10 -2.27
N GLY A 801 12.14 22.95 -2.61
CA GLY A 801 11.29 24.07 -3.04
C GLY A 801 10.84 24.98 -1.89
N ASN A 802 9.66 25.56 -2.06
CA ASN A 802 9.06 26.57 -1.18
C ASN A 802 7.87 26.01 -0.39
N ARG A 803 7.48 26.71 0.69
CA ARG A 803 6.26 26.43 1.46
C ARG A 803 6.17 25.00 2.02
N ASN A 804 7.31 24.37 2.26
CA ASN A 804 7.38 23.13 3.01
C ASN A 804 7.32 23.44 4.51
N MET A 805 6.43 22.77 5.23
CA MET A 805 6.24 22.90 6.67
C MET A 805 6.79 21.67 7.38
N LEU A 806 7.77 21.87 8.25
CA LEU A 806 8.32 20.87 9.15
C LEU A 806 8.10 21.34 10.59
N LYS A 807 7.10 20.77 11.27
CA LYS A 807 6.66 21.24 12.59
C LYS A 807 6.53 20.12 13.61
N GLY A 808 7.01 20.29 14.85
CA GLY A 808 6.76 19.31 15.91
C GLY A 808 7.46 17.95 15.73
N ASN A 809 8.40 17.82 14.78
CA ASN A 809 9.06 16.55 14.51
C ASN A 809 10.19 16.30 15.53
N ILE A 810 10.44 15.03 15.79
CA ILE A 810 11.57 14.56 16.61
C ILE A 810 12.63 13.98 15.69
N PHE A 811 13.83 14.55 15.70
CA PHE A 811 15.00 14.02 15.00
C PHE A 811 16.01 13.51 16.02
N VAL A 812 16.36 12.23 15.95
CA VAL A 812 17.24 11.55 16.90
C VAL A 812 18.37 10.87 16.14
N ASP A 813 19.62 11.11 16.54
CA ASP A 813 20.77 10.39 15.98
C ASP A 813 20.89 10.54 14.45
N CYS A 814 20.51 11.69 13.90
CA CYS A 814 20.58 11.96 12.44
C CYS A 814 21.89 12.65 12.04
N SER A 815 22.31 12.55 10.77
CA SER A 815 23.43 13.38 10.27
C SER A 815 23.04 14.85 10.09
N ALA A 816 21.78 15.09 9.71
CA ALA A 816 21.16 16.38 9.55
C ALA A 816 19.63 16.21 9.55
N THR A 817 18.91 17.27 9.89
CA THR A 817 17.44 17.24 10.02
C THR A 817 16.76 17.59 8.71
N PHE A 818 16.93 18.83 8.24
CA PHE A 818 16.26 19.37 7.07
C PHE A 818 17.25 19.98 6.08
N LEU A 819 17.11 19.61 4.81
CA LEU A 819 17.71 20.30 3.67
C LEU A 819 16.60 20.94 2.84
N GLY A 820 16.49 22.26 2.98
CA GLY A 820 15.73 23.11 2.07
C GLY A 820 16.55 23.34 0.80
N TRP A 821 17.18 24.51 0.68
CA TRP A 821 17.92 24.87 -0.53
C TRP A 821 19.43 24.97 -0.28
N ASN A 822 20.31 24.60 -1.23
CA ASN A 822 21.77 24.63 -1.00
C ASN A 822 22.37 26.05 -0.83
N SER A 823 21.89 27.05 -1.59
CA SER A 823 22.44 28.42 -1.59
C SER A 823 21.38 29.52 -1.76
N TYR A 824 21.48 30.62 -1.01
CA TYR A 824 20.59 31.77 -1.15
C TYR A 824 20.95 32.61 -2.40
N ALA A 825 19.97 32.89 -3.26
CA ALA A 825 20.17 33.65 -4.51
C ALA A 825 18.99 34.62 -4.77
N PRO A 826 18.88 35.74 -4.04
CA PRO A 826 17.69 36.60 -4.00
C PRO A 826 17.28 37.29 -5.31
N GLY A 827 18.06 37.16 -6.37
CA GLY A 827 17.76 37.67 -7.71
C GLY A 827 17.57 36.59 -8.78
N ALA A 828 17.62 35.31 -8.40
CA ALA A 828 17.35 34.23 -9.33
C ALA A 828 15.86 34.18 -9.67
N THR A 829 15.55 33.89 -10.93
CA THR A 829 14.19 33.69 -11.43
C THR A 829 14.11 32.35 -12.15
N TRP A 830 12.90 31.85 -12.36
CA TRP A 830 12.69 30.70 -13.23
C TRP A 830 13.35 30.95 -14.59
N ASP A 831 14.14 29.98 -15.05
CA ASP A 831 14.77 29.99 -16.36
C ASP A 831 13.76 29.55 -17.41
N MET A 832 13.03 30.53 -17.95
CA MET A 832 11.99 30.30 -18.97
C MET A 832 12.55 29.80 -20.31
N THR A 833 13.88 29.68 -20.47
CA THR A 833 14.50 29.03 -21.62
C THR A 833 14.58 27.51 -21.46
N LYS A 834 14.52 27.00 -20.22
CA LYS A 834 14.40 25.57 -19.93
C LYS A 834 12.94 25.16 -19.97
N GLN A 835 12.65 24.14 -20.78
CA GLN A 835 11.30 23.64 -20.98
C GLN A 835 10.62 23.22 -19.66
N GLU A 836 11.33 22.51 -18.78
CA GLU A 836 10.76 22.00 -17.52
C GLU A 836 10.37 23.12 -16.54
N GLU A 837 11.22 24.13 -16.38
CA GLU A 837 10.93 25.28 -15.51
C GLU A 837 9.76 26.10 -16.07
N LYS A 838 9.73 26.31 -17.38
CA LYS A 838 8.61 26.96 -18.06
C LYS A 838 7.29 26.22 -17.87
N GLU A 839 7.27 24.90 -18.08
CA GLU A 839 6.07 24.06 -17.94
C GLU A 839 5.51 24.12 -16.51
N ARG A 840 6.37 24.13 -15.49
CA ARG A 840 5.96 24.27 -14.08
C ARG A 840 5.26 25.61 -13.84
N VAL A 841 5.83 26.72 -14.33
CA VAL A 841 5.21 28.04 -14.17
C VAL A 841 3.85 28.10 -14.88
N GLU A 842 3.75 27.60 -16.11
CA GLU A 842 2.50 27.57 -16.88
C GLU A 842 1.43 26.70 -16.19
N LEU A 843 1.81 25.55 -15.62
CA LEU A 843 0.90 24.71 -14.84
C LEU A 843 0.40 25.42 -13.58
N ALA A 844 1.29 26.09 -12.84
CA ALA A 844 0.89 26.84 -11.65
C ALA A 844 -0.10 27.96 -12.01
N GLU A 845 0.13 28.70 -13.09
CA GLU A 845 -0.81 29.74 -13.56
C GLU A 845 -2.15 29.15 -14.03
N LYS A 846 -2.13 28.01 -14.74
CA LYS A 846 -3.34 27.29 -15.15
C LYS A 846 -4.21 26.92 -13.94
N TYR A 847 -3.61 26.28 -12.93
CA TYR A 847 -4.36 25.82 -11.76
C TYR A 847 -4.70 26.96 -10.80
N ALA A 848 -3.90 28.02 -10.72
CA ALA A 848 -4.28 29.24 -10.00
C ALA A 848 -5.51 29.95 -10.59
N ALA A 849 -5.80 29.75 -11.88
CA ALA A 849 -6.99 30.28 -12.55
C ALA A 849 -8.21 29.33 -12.49
N ASN A 850 -8.01 28.07 -12.11
CA ASN A 850 -9.10 27.11 -11.92
C ASN A 850 -9.78 27.40 -10.56
N PRO A 851 -11.11 27.66 -10.52
CA PRO A 851 -11.80 28.01 -9.27
C PRO A 851 -11.62 27.01 -8.13
N ILE A 852 -11.62 25.70 -8.42
CA ILE A 852 -11.47 24.63 -7.43
C ILE A 852 -10.10 24.73 -6.76
N PHE A 853 -9.05 24.84 -7.58
CA PHE A 853 -7.67 24.92 -7.10
C PHE A 853 -7.34 26.29 -6.51
N ALA A 854 -7.89 27.38 -7.04
CA ALA A 854 -7.69 28.72 -6.52
C ALA A 854 -8.29 28.89 -5.12
N GLU A 855 -9.45 28.26 -4.87
CA GLU A 855 -10.08 28.22 -3.55
C GLU A 855 -9.26 27.35 -2.58
N LYS A 856 -8.83 26.16 -3.01
CA LYS A 856 -8.13 25.20 -2.14
C LYS A 856 -6.66 25.55 -1.89
N TYR A 857 -5.96 26.03 -2.92
CA TYR A 857 -4.51 26.32 -2.92
C TYR A 857 -4.23 27.74 -3.46
N PRO A 858 -4.68 28.79 -2.76
CA PRO A 858 -4.52 30.18 -3.21
C PRO A 858 -3.05 30.58 -3.44
N GLU A 859 -2.09 29.89 -2.82
CA GLU A 859 -0.66 30.13 -2.99
C GLU A 859 -0.12 29.78 -4.39
N LEU A 860 -0.87 29.03 -5.21
CA LEU A 860 -0.49 28.79 -6.61
C LEU A 860 -0.35 30.10 -7.39
N ALA A 861 -1.15 31.12 -7.05
CA ALA A 861 -1.12 32.42 -7.71
C ALA A 861 0.23 33.14 -7.59
N THR A 862 1.02 32.84 -6.56
CA THR A 862 2.31 33.46 -6.30
C THR A 862 3.50 32.54 -6.61
N PHE A 863 3.27 31.32 -7.12
CA PHE A 863 4.33 30.32 -7.36
C PHE A 863 5.45 30.83 -8.26
N LYS A 864 5.10 31.47 -9.39
CA LYS A 864 6.08 32.04 -10.34
C LYS A 864 6.97 33.12 -9.72
N ASP A 865 6.45 33.75 -8.67
CA ASP A 865 7.07 34.86 -7.97
C ASP A 865 7.93 34.42 -6.79
N GLU A 866 7.88 33.16 -6.38
CA GLU A 866 8.53 32.68 -5.16
C GLU A 866 9.87 31.97 -5.40
N TYR A 867 10.27 31.80 -6.66
CA TYR A 867 11.55 31.18 -7.00
C TYR A 867 12.70 31.98 -6.42
N TYR A 868 13.38 31.41 -5.41
CA TYR A 868 14.58 31.97 -4.80
C TYR A 868 14.46 33.42 -4.31
N LYS A 869 13.24 33.95 -4.13
CA LYS A 869 13.07 35.32 -3.64
C LYS A 869 13.57 35.45 -2.20
N SER A 870 13.82 36.70 -1.81
CA SER A 870 14.29 37.11 -0.48
C SER A 870 13.32 36.86 0.68
N VAL A 871 12.25 36.09 0.47
CA VAL A 871 11.24 35.79 1.48
C VAL A 871 11.31 34.32 1.84
N ALA A 872 11.65 34.02 3.10
CA ALA A 872 11.56 32.67 3.64
C ALA A 872 10.12 32.15 3.53
N THR A 873 9.91 31.00 2.91
CA THR A 873 8.58 30.39 2.76
C THR A 873 8.50 29.01 3.37
N ASN A 874 9.62 28.31 3.53
CA ASN A 874 9.68 27.06 4.28
C ASN A 874 9.60 27.35 5.78
N GLU A 875 9.01 26.45 6.54
CA GLU A 875 8.91 26.50 8.00
C GLU A 875 9.63 25.30 8.60
N PHE A 876 10.54 25.56 9.54
CA PHE A 876 11.19 24.58 10.38
C PHE A 876 11.08 25.06 11.83
N ASP A 877 9.97 24.74 12.48
CA ASP A 877 9.62 25.29 13.80
C ASP A 877 9.14 24.20 14.76
N GLU A 878 9.28 24.45 16.06
CA GLU A 878 8.81 23.55 17.12
C GLU A 878 9.37 22.11 17.01
N ASN A 879 10.52 21.90 16.36
CA ASN A 879 11.14 20.59 16.23
C ASN A 879 12.10 20.30 17.40
N LEU A 880 12.15 19.04 17.81
CA LEU A 880 13.13 18.51 18.76
C LEU A 880 14.27 17.83 17.98
N VAL A 881 15.49 18.27 18.21
CA VAL A 881 16.70 17.71 17.58
C VAL A 881 17.61 17.18 18.67
N VAL A 882 17.78 15.87 18.73
CA VAL A 882 18.61 15.18 19.72
C VAL A 882 19.75 14.50 19.00
N ASN A 883 20.98 14.89 19.36
CA ASN A 883 22.21 14.27 18.88
C ASN A 883 22.33 14.25 17.35
N ILE A 884 22.89 15.33 16.77
CA ILE A 884 23.44 15.28 15.41
C ILE A 884 24.70 14.43 15.43
N LYS A 885 24.48 13.12 15.31
CA LYS A 885 25.45 12.08 15.63
C LYS A 885 26.52 11.94 14.56
N PHE A 886 26.10 11.94 13.31
CA PHE A 886 26.94 11.58 12.18
C PHE A 886 27.48 12.82 11.49
N LYS A 887 28.80 12.92 11.37
CA LYS A 887 29.41 14.07 10.67
C LYS A 887 29.18 13.91 9.17
N LEU A 888 28.62 14.91 8.50
CA LEU A 888 28.54 14.91 7.03
C LEU A 888 29.91 15.13 6.38
N SER A 889 30.07 14.69 5.13
CA SER A 889 31.29 14.93 4.35
C SER A 889 31.53 16.43 4.07
N GLN A 890 32.80 16.83 3.90
CA GLN A 890 33.17 18.22 3.61
C GLN A 890 32.57 18.76 2.30
N ALA A 891 32.26 17.88 1.34
CA ALA A 891 31.63 18.24 0.07
C ALA A 891 30.22 18.83 0.25
N ASN A 892 29.58 18.59 1.40
CA ASN A 892 28.22 19.04 1.67
C ASN A 892 28.11 20.36 2.40
N GLY A 893 29.23 21.00 2.78
CA GLY A 893 29.18 22.21 3.60
C GLY A 893 28.80 21.91 5.06
N THR A 894 28.33 22.92 5.78
CA THR A 894 28.16 22.88 7.23
C THR A 894 26.69 22.73 7.66
N VAL A 895 26.45 21.84 8.63
CA VAL A 895 25.21 21.79 9.41
C VAL A 895 25.18 23.00 10.35
N ASN A 896 24.06 23.71 10.40
CA ASN A 896 23.91 24.86 11.30
C ASN A 896 23.56 24.41 12.74
N PRO A 897 23.51 25.33 13.72
CA PRO A 897 23.20 24.96 15.11
C PRO A 897 21.84 24.29 15.32
N GLN A 898 20.89 24.43 14.37
CA GLN A 898 19.57 23.80 14.40
C GLN A 898 19.54 22.39 13.80
N GLY A 899 20.70 21.86 13.37
CA GLY A 899 20.80 20.58 12.67
C GLY A 899 20.39 20.64 11.20
N THR A 900 19.95 21.80 10.70
CA THR A 900 19.54 21.97 9.31
C THR A 900 20.73 22.34 8.42
N ARG A 901 20.53 22.19 7.10
CA ARG A 901 21.52 22.51 6.07
C ARG A 901 20.90 23.37 4.99
N GLY A 902 21.74 24.15 4.33
CA GLY A 902 21.37 24.97 3.18
C GLY A 902 21.33 26.45 3.54
N ALA A 903 20.52 27.20 2.80
CA ALA A 903 20.30 28.64 2.94
C ALA A 903 19.34 28.94 4.11
N PRO A 904 19.83 29.35 5.30
CA PRO A 904 18.97 29.66 6.44
C PRO A 904 18.01 30.83 6.14
N GLU A 905 18.34 31.72 5.21
CA GLU A 905 17.52 32.86 4.79
C GLU A 905 16.18 32.45 4.17
N LEU A 906 16.03 31.19 3.77
CA LEU A 906 14.82 30.66 3.14
C LEU A 906 13.92 29.88 4.12
N ILE A 907 14.33 29.79 5.39
CA ILE A 907 13.67 29.00 6.43
C ILE A 907 13.13 29.94 7.53
N LYS A 908 11.85 29.80 7.85
CA LYS A 908 11.18 30.43 9.00
C LYS A 908 11.17 29.46 10.19
N GLY A 909 11.02 30.02 11.39
CA GLY A 909 10.94 29.25 12.63
C GLY A 909 12.22 29.38 13.45
N SER A 910 12.05 29.49 14.77
CA SER A 910 13.16 29.62 15.71
C SER A 910 12.93 28.87 17.02
N ASN A 911 11.75 28.29 17.21
CA ASN A 911 11.32 27.62 18.44
C ASN A 911 11.68 26.13 18.44
N ASN A 912 12.85 25.79 17.90
CA ASN A 912 13.36 24.42 17.91
C ASN A 912 14.21 24.21 19.17
N TYR A 913 14.21 22.99 19.70
CA TYR A 913 15.08 22.60 20.81
C TYR A 913 16.13 21.62 20.32
N VAL A 914 17.40 22.00 20.47
CA VAL A 914 18.55 21.17 20.11
C VAL A 914 19.25 20.71 21.38
N SER A 915 19.39 19.40 21.55
CA SER A 915 20.09 18.77 22.66
C SER A 915 21.16 17.80 22.16
N SER A 916 22.24 17.67 22.94
CA SER A 916 23.28 16.66 22.73
C SER A 916 23.17 15.46 23.68
N SER A 917 22.15 15.48 24.55
CA SER A 917 21.84 14.43 25.51
C SER A 917 20.34 14.11 25.49
N ASP A 918 19.96 12.98 26.07
CA ASP A 918 18.56 12.59 26.25
C ASP A 918 17.77 13.72 26.96
N PRO A 919 16.74 14.31 26.32
CA PRO A 919 15.95 15.42 26.86
C PRO A 919 14.80 14.94 27.77
N GLY A 920 14.77 13.66 28.15
CA GLY A 920 13.73 13.06 28.97
C GLY A 920 12.84 12.08 28.22
N PHE A 921 13.39 11.34 27.26
CA PHE A 921 12.69 10.23 26.62
C PHE A 921 12.32 9.14 27.62
N VAL A 922 11.27 8.37 27.32
CA VAL A 922 10.84 7.21 28.11
C VAL A 922 11.92 6.13 28.08
N ASP A 923 12.40 5.75 26.88
CA ASP A 923 13.50 4.79 26.72
C ASP A 923 14.29 5.04 25.42
N TYR A 924 15.27 5.94 25.50
CA TYR A 924 16.15 6.31 24.40
C TYR A 924 16.95 5.14 23.82
N ALA A 925 17.36 4.16 24.65
CA ALA A 925 18.23 3.07 24.22
C ALA A 925 17.50 2.04 23.34
N ASN A 926 16.20 1.84 23.60
CA ASN A 926 15.37 0.90 22.85
C ASN A 926 14.47 1.59 21.80
N GLY A 927 14.71 2.87 21.52
CA GLY A 927 14.00 3.60 20.47
C GLY A 927 12.58 4.04 20.84
N ASN A 928 12.25 4.13 22.14
CA ASN A 928 11.04 4.78 22.60
C ASN A 928 11.33 6.26 22.89
N TYR A 929 10.98 7.09 21.91
CA TYR A 929 11.21 8.54 21.92
C TYR A 929 9.98 9.34 22.37
N GLU A 930 9.00 8.69 23.01
CA GLU A 930 7.98 9.41 23.78
C GLU A 930 8.66 10.18 24.93
N LEU A 931 8.15 11.36 25.26
CA LEU A 931 8.69 12.20 26.32
C LEU A 931 7.98 11.92 27.65
N LYS A 932 8.75 11.87 28.74
CA LYS A 932 8.20 11.87 30.10
C LYS A 932 7.49 13.20 30.37
N ALA A 933 6.42 13.17 31.17
CA ALA A 933 5.58 14.35 31.45
C ALA A 933 6.36 15.54 32.04
N ASP A 934 7.49 15.28 32.72
CA ASP A 934 8.37 16.30 33.31
C ASP A 934 9.54 16.72 32.41
N SER A 935 9.60 16.22 31.17
CA SER A 935 10.63 16.57 30.18
C SER A 935 10.75 18.09 30.01
N GLU A 936 11.99 18.56 29.92
CA GLU A 936 12.26 19.98 29.69
C GLU A 936 11.83 20.47 28.30
N VAL A 937 11.59 19.57 27.35
CA VAL A 937 11.13 19.90 25.99
C VAL A 937 9.86 20.75 26.06
N PHE A 938 8.89 20.37 26.90
CA PHE A 938 7.64 21.12 27.07
C PHE A 938 7.84 22.52 27.65
N LYS A 939 8.97 22.80 28.30
CA LYS A 939 9.33 24.15 28.77
C LYS A 939 10.04 24.96 27.69
N LYS A 940 10.86 24.31 26.86
CA LYS A 940 11.61 24.93 25.76
C LYS A 940 10.74 25.21 24.55
N ILE A 941 9.76 24.36 24.30
CA ILE A 941 8.78 24.44 23.22
C ILE A 941 7.38 24.24 23.84
N PRO A 942 6.75 25.29 24.39
CA PRO A 942 5.47 25.17 25.10
C PRO A 942 4.31 24.54 24.30
N GLY A 943 4.35 24.64 22.96
CA GLY A 943 3.36 24.02 22.07
C GLY A 943 3.66 22.59 21.65
N PHE A 944 4.79 22.01 22.09
CA PHE A 944 5.23 20.70 21.64
C PHE A 944 4.27 19.60 22.09
N GLN A 945 3.73 18.86 21.13
CA GLN A 945 2.89 17.71 21.39
C GLN A 945 3.75 16.46 21.51
N ASN A 946 3.53 15.67 22.56
CA ASN A 946 4.17 14.38 22.66
C ASN A 946 3.65 13.44 21.57
N VAL A 947 4.49 12.49 21.15
CA VAL A 947 4.09 11.43 20.22
C VAL A 947 3.55 10.23 20.98
N ASP A 948 2.66 9.46 20.36
CA ASP A 948 2.20 8.16 20.84
C ASP A 948 2.76 7.10 19.89
N MET A 949 3.93 6.57 20.24
CA MET A 949 4.64 5.62 19.37
C MET A 949 3.98 4.25 19.40
N SER A 950 3.17 3.94 20.42
CA SER A 950 2.40 2.70 20.49
C SER A 950 1.39 2.56 19.36
N LYS A 951 1.00 3.67 18.71
CA LYS A 951 0.13 3.66 17.52
C LYS A 951 0.88 3.48 16.20
N MET A 952 2.21 3.56 16.19
CA MET A 952 2.98 3.58 14.93
C MET A 952 3.34 2.17 14.47
N GLY A 953 2.89 1.79 13.28
CA GLY A 953 3.04 0.45 12.72
C GLY A 953 1.81 -0.43 12.95
N ASN A 954 1.90 -1.69 12.51
CA ASN A 954 0.83 -2.66 12.72
C ASN A 954 0.90 -3.22 14.15
N ASN A 955 -0.18 -3.04 14.91
CA ASN A 955 -0.33 -3.50 16.29
C ASN A 955 -1.30 -4.69 16.44
N ALA A 956 -1.73 -5.30 15.33
CA ALA A 956 -2.62 -6.45 15.28
C ALA A 956 -1.89 -7.71 14.77
N PRO A 957 -2.43 -8.92 15.05
CA PRO A 957 -1.98 -10.14 14.39
C PRO A 957 -2.09 -10.01 12.87
N VAL A 958 -0.96 -10.27 12.20
CA VAL A 958 -0.79 -10.10 10.76
C VAL A 958 -1.35 -11.31 10.01
N GLY A 959 -2.20 -11.09 9.00
CA GLY A 959 -2.74 -12.14 8.14
C GLY A 959 -4.03 -12.80 8.65
N PRO A 960 -4.40 -13.99 8.15
CA PRO A 960 -5.62 -14.70 8.54
C PRO A 960 -5.62 -14.97 10.05
N VAL A 961 -6.67 -14.53 10.72
CA VAL A 961 -6.88 -14.82 12.14
C VAL A 961 -7.39 -16.26 12.25
N LYS A 962 -6.64 -17.11 12.95
CA LYS A 962 -7.03 -18.50 13.21
C LYS A 962 -8.17 -18.62 14.21
#